data_AF-A0A2T4AYC8-F1
#
_entry.id   AF-A0A2T4AYC8-F1
#
_cell.length_a   1.000
_cell.length_b   1.000
_cell.length_c   1.000
_cell.angle_alpha   90.00
_cell.angle_beta   90.00
_cell.angle_gamma   90.00
#
_symmetry.space_group_name_H-M   'P 1'
#
loop_
_entity.id
_entity.type
_entity.pdbx_description
1 polymer ?
#
loop_
_entity_poly.entity_id
_entity_poly.type
_entity_poly.pdbx_seq_one_letter_code
_entity_poly.pdbx_strand_id
1 'polypeptide(L)'
;MACALALQLEVQEADEGSNSLSFNSYTQQICIDDAVVIDPDRIDNAVTNDGFTMRELRYGIGARAKAARAVNGDVDDEDEDEDEDNLQPQPQLIEAIPTVAALTGVDASNGQTQSLIGPAPPSVLDSMALQLSQDVKTVAKLVEDIARLESAIEEAVDPDSAETKRDALLLEKKRMRLARLKTNGTGLKTANPRSAARELSKRGPSQIVSYSSRFVNKISEITDDMNISGSLSIKYGAIGGSGKGSFVDSDKFKESDLNFFISVKVVNQSINIKDALVFQGLPSVNETNFRSVFGDCFISGFLEGGEFNALVSMKVVNKDKRMAVKAEAEVALSVGAADIKANAHVDIAKSNFSSQTETTIQVGWSGGGHIKPVDQLWTIQTLMETAAKFPDLVANTPQRTYAILTKYESLRSYMALKPPKLKPMFYENAAIYTNALLDAYMDYKNIYRTLGTQLFDIQASTKKFVGWPDDVTKFADSTTLSLIDDETPFEATIKGLDLARRACRFQMVKIVKEVDTIEEHPDYAADEKRPEAIQSTIIFRDRLPAVKDKEKVPFSEIFGTEAPCPLLERVEGDGVTEAEAAKAASYGVDQPDVGKFQKLAPMVGSPQGTLFCNLDFVKADFSLRTVTVDVNDGVVIGLSVRYTNGLLAAVGTAGGRRSTLTVHHEDGEKIIACSIETGRLKGVEKAPTRVTALRLYTNRGPDLLGNSEDWKPAVKGEGLRDGKQFEQLELKHFDPLLVNAQIKGFWGYGTTTPQINSTSGIFRLGPIWGNKESTAATVGIPDEEPIDTAKIMTNTEARYWSGYEHKGWRGSVAGRCATFADTFARPLPIVPTVIYGFRVIDVANINAPRLALSLPSVSETGYTLSAKSFLHGTVNLEASVMVLPHGKVAFQNGYVDASDNPGGRTANQNAKVSVTFSQPFKEPPKVCVWFTEISQPRTRRYLRTYVDDVTPDGMTVHIDTWDNSEFEAARVGWLAWPAECDGKLVKAGNSSFAKGSGPQEAPWYGGSFSKDPKVFTGINYIDFPMDPNSPVPLPIFGKHEWATKDKLRWHGGTWGDTIMTQMGFCWIAME
;
A
#
# COMPACT_ATOMS: atom_id res chain seq x y z
N MET A 1 52.77 1.72 1.25
CA MET A 1 52.58 0.65 2.24
C MET A 1 51.20 0.71 2.89
N ALA A 2 50.80 1.79 3.58
CA ALA A 2 49.54 1.87 4.34
C ALA A 2 48.27 1.35 3.61
N CYS A 3 48.02 1.73 2.35
CA CYS A 3 46.80 1.33 1.63
C CYS A 3 46.63 -0.18 1.39
N ALA A 4 47.67 -1.01 1.56
CA ALA A 4 47.54 -2.46 1.39
C ALA A 4 46.98 -3.17 2.64
N LEU A 5 47.27 -2.65 3.84
CA LEU A 5 46.83 -3.31 5.09
C LEU A 5 45.33 -3.10 5.37
N ALA A 6 44.78 -1.93 5.05
CA ALA A 6 43.38 -1.60 5.39
C ALA A 6 42.38 -2.52 4.65
N LEU A 7 42.52 -2.64 3.33
CA LEU A 7 41.69 -3.53 2.49
C LEU A 7 41.84 -5.02 2.85
N GLN A 8 42.89 -5.40 3.60
CA GLN A 8 43.11 -6.77 4.02
C GLN A 8 42.55 -7.06 5.44
N LEU A 9 42.19 -6.01 6.21
CA LEU A 9 41.57 -6.13 7.53
C LEU A 9 40.03 -6.18 7.44
N GLU A 10 39.40 -5.34 6.61
CA GLU A 10 37.93 -5.35 6.41
C GLU A 10 37.42 -6.67 5.81
N VAL A 11 38.28 -7.43 5.14
CA VAL A 11 37.97 -8.79 4.64
C VAL A 11 38.09 -9.86 5.73
N GLN A 12 38.84 -9.62 6.82
CA GLN A 12 39.03 -10.61 7.88
C GLN A 12 37.94 -10.58 8.97
N GLU A 13 37.32 -9.43 9.28
CA GLU A 13 36.28 -9.37 10.32
C GLU A 13 34.96 -10.06 9.93
N ALA A 14 34.84 -10.54 8.68
CA ALA A 14 33.66 -11.24 8.17
C ALA A 14 33.75 -12.78 8.23
N ASP A 15 34.91 -13.38 8.56
CA ASP A 15 35.12 -14.82 8.38
C ASP A 15 35.99 -15.50 9.48
N GLU A 16 35.34 -15.94 10.57
CA GLU A 16 35.90 -16.93 11.52
C GLU A 16 35.72 -18.41 11.05
N GLY A 17 35.37 -18.66 9.78
CA GLY A 17 34.92 -19.97 9.28
C GLY A 17 35.74 -20.62 8.15
N SER A 18 36.19 -19.86 7.14
CA SER A 18 36.80 -20.38 5.89
C SER A 18 38.15 -19.77 5.53
N ASN A 19 39.23 -20.47 5.90
CA ASN A 19 40.60 -20.00 5.83
C ASN A 19 41.25 -20.05 4.41
N SER A 20 40.57 -19.55 3.36
CA SER A 20 41.01 -19.72 1.95
C SER A 20 40.67 -18.63 0.92
N LEU A 21 39.99 -17.53 1.28
CA LEU A 21 39.66 -16.45 0.32
C LEU A 21 40.91 -15.65 -0.13
N SER A 22 41.47 -16.03 -1.29
CA SER A 22 42.60 -15.34 -1.92
C SER A 22 42.16 -14.32 -2.97
N PHE A 23 42.82 -13.17 -3.02
CA PHE A 23 42.50 -12.07 -3.94
C PHE A 23 42.62 -12.53 -5.41
N ASN A 24 41.54 -12.53 -6.18
CA ASN A 24 41.58 -12.92 -7.60
C ASN A 24 40.45 -12.31 -8.44
N SER A 25 40.69 -12.15 -9.75
CA SER A 25 39.74 -11.49 -10.68
C SER A 25 38.40 -12.22 -10.91
N TYR A 26 38.24 -13.45 -10.39
CA TYR A 26 37.05 -14.29 -10.58
C TYR A 26 36.07 -14.21 -9.40
N THR A 27 36.56 -14.22 -8.16
CA THR A 27 35.70 -13.88 -7.00
C THR A 27 35.55 -12.38 -6.83
N GLN A 28 36.56 -11.58 -7.18
CA GLN A 28 36.64 -10.17 -6.80
C GLN A 28 37.01 -9.26 -7.97
N GLN A 29 35.99 -8.62 -8.57
CA GLN A 29 36.16 -7.25 -9.04
C GLN A 29 35.81 -6.31 -7.88
N ILE A 30 36.77 -5.51 -7.41
CA ILE A 30 36.50 -4.55 -6.33
C ILE A 30 35.63 -3.42 -6.89
N CYS A 31 34.32 -3.57 -6.70
CA CYS A 31 33.42 -2.44 -6.58
C CYS A 31 33.88 -1.63 -5.38
N ILE A 32 34.12 -0.34 -5.60
CA ILE A 32 34.41 0.58 -4.51
C ILE A 32 33.09 1.25 -4.16
N ASP A 33 32.50 0.74 -3.09
CA ASP A 33 31.65 1.56 -2.24
C ASP A 33 32.59 2.09 -1.12
N ASP A 34 32.47 3.37 -0.78
CA ASP A 34 33.12 4.09 0.34
C ASP A 34 34.67 4.07 0.52
N ALA A 35 35.47 3.38 -0.31
CA ALA A 35 36.91 3.21 -0.07
C ALA A 35 37.76 4.52 -0.07
N VAL A 36 38.27 4.84 1.11
CA VAL A 36 38.98 6.08 1.46
C VAL A 36 40.45 6.04 1.01
N VAL A 37 40.96 7.15 0.44
CA VAL A 37 42.41 7.41 0.41
C VAL A 37 42.73 8.48 1.46
N ILE A 38 43.46 8.06 2.50
CA ILE A 38 44.00 8.95 3.52
C ILE A 38 45.27 9.59 2.95
N ASP A 39 45.14 10.82 2.44
CA ASP A 39 46.24 11.68 2.02
C ASP A 39 46.16 12.98 2.83
N PRO A 40 47.11 13.28 3.74
CA PRO A 40 47.03 14.43 4.64
C PRO A 40 47.13 15.79 3.91
N ASP A 41 47.61 15.81 2.66
CA ASP A 41 47.69 17.03 1.83
C ASP A 41 46.42 17.26 0.97
N ARG A 42 45.39 16.40 1.08
CA ARG A 42 44.16 16.45 0.25
C ARG A 42 42.93 16.87 1.05
N ILE A 43 41.97 17.52 0.38
CA ILE A 43 40.64 17.84 0.92
C ILE A 43 39.84 16.52 1.06
N ASP A 44 39.11 16.39 2.17
CA ASP A 44 38.28 15.22 2.48
C ASP A 44 37.15 15.04 1.45
N ASN A 45 36.92 13.79 1.06
CA ASN A 45 35.71 13.42 0.32
C ASN A 45 34.53 13.20 1.31
N ALA A 46 33.32 13.52 0.88
CA ALA A 46 32.11 12.95 1.47
C ALA A 46 32.08 11.43 1.25
N VAL A 47 31.72 10.70 2.30
CA VAL A 47 31.63 9.24 2.34
C VAL A 47 30.20 8.81 2.03
N THR A 48 29.22 9.49 2.64
CA THR A 48 27.79 9.16 2.51
C THR A 48 27.03 10.16 1.65
N ASN A 49 25.86 9.77 1.14
CA ASN A 49 25.01 10.61 0.27
C ASN A 49 24.53 11.91 0.94
N ASP A 50 24.44 11.93 2.26
CA ASP A 50 24.13 13.07 3.12
C ASP A 50 25.32 14.01 3.40
N GLY A 51 26.51 13.69 2.89
CA GLY A 51 27.66 14.60 2.82
C GLY A 51 28.71 14.46 3.92
N PHE A 52 28.52 13.55 4.90
CA PHE A 52 29.46 13.34 5.99
C PHE A 52 30.83 12.86 5.50
N THR A 53 31.89 13.42 6.07
CA THR A 53 33.29 13.03 5.83
C THR A 53 33.78 11.97 6.84
N MET A 54 34.86 11.24 6.51
CA MET A 54 35.54 10.35 7.46
C MET A 54 36.01 11.08 8.73
N ARG A 55 36.32 12.37 8.63
CA ARG A 55 36.76 13.20 9.77
C ARG A 55 35.62 13.38 10.76
N GLU A 56 34.43 13.71 10.27
CA GLU A 56 33.22 13.87 11.10
C GLU A 56 32.75 12.52 11.69
N LEU A 57 32.78 11.44 10.89
CA LEU A 57 32.55 10.07 11.38
C LEU A 57 33.52 9.69 12.50
N ARG A 58 34.82 9.96 12.34
CA ARG A 58 35.85 9.72 13.36
C ARG A 58 35.61 10.54 14.63
N TYR A 59 35.18 11.79 14.53
CA TYR A 59 34.81 12.60 15.70
C TYR A 59 33.55 12.05 16.40
N GLY A 60 32.51 11.63 15.65
CA GLY A 60 31.30 11.03 16.22
C GLY A 60 31.57 9.69 16.93
N ILE A 61 32.38 8.83 16.33
CA ILE A 61 32.82 7.56 16.93
C ILE A 61 33.69 7.82 18.18
N GLY A 62 34.64 8.76 18.10
CA GLY A 62 35.48 9.16 19.24
C GLY A 62 34.69 9.73 20.41
N ALA A 63 33.65 10.52 20.15
CA ALA A 63 32.73 11.03 21.17
C ALA A 63 31.95 9.90 21.84
N ARG A 64 31.41 8.94 21.06
CA ARG A 64 30.73 7.75 21.60
C ARG A 64 31.68 6.85 22.41
N ALA A 65 32.93 6.69 21.99
CA ALA A 65 33.94 5.93 22.72
C ALA A 65 34.32 6.59 24.06
N LYS A 66 34.43 7.92 24.11
CA LYS A 66 34.61 8.66 25.38
C LYS A 66 33.38 8.53 26.29
N ALA A 67 32.17 8.64 25.75
CA ALA A 67 30.94 8.43 26.52
C ALA A 67 30.84 7.01 27.10
N ALA A 68 31.21 5.99 26.33
CA ALA A 68 31.23 4.60 26.81
C ALA A 68 32.26 4.36 27.93
N ARG A 69 33.47 4.93 27.82
CA ARG A 69 34.47 4.84 28.91
C ARG A 69 34.03 5.56 30.18
N ALA A 70 33.34 6.70 30.06
CA ALA A 70 32.82 7.45 31.21
C ALA A 70 31.71 6.72 32.00
N VAL A 71 31.14 5.63 31.47
CA VAL A 71 30.08 4.84 32.13
C VAL A 71 30.64 3.66 32.94
N ASN A 72 31.81 3.11 32.58
CA ASN A 72 32.32 1.88 33.19
C ASN A 72 33.23 2.06 34.42
N GLY A 73 33.74 3.27 34.68
CA GLY A 73 34.28 3.63 35.99
C GLY A 73 35.62 3.02 36.40
N ASP A 74 36.37 2.41 35.49
CA ASP A 74 37.76 1.99 35.76
C ASP A 74 38.66 3.24 35.85
N VAL A 75 39.15 3.49 37.06
CA VAL A 75 40.31 4.36 37.34
C VAL A 75 41.53 3.46 37.43
N ASP A 76 42.58 3.80 36.69
CA ASP A 76 43.96 3.59 37.12
C ASP A 76 44.79 4.71 36.48
N ASP A 77 45.44 5.51 37.32
CA ASP A 77 46.37 6.56 36.92
C ASP A 77 47.78 5.96 36.74
N GLU A 78 48.52 6.39 35.72
CA GLU A 78 49.98 6.53 35.80
C GLU A 78 50.42 7.55 34.72
N ASP A 79 51.16 8.57 35.15
CA ASP A 79 51.40 9.85 34.44
C ASP A 79 52.78 9.90 33.72
N GLU A 80 53.30 11.13 33.52
CA GLU A 80 54.65 11.53 33.07
C GLU A 80 54.95 11.38 31.55
N ASP A 81 55.29 12.41 30.76
CA ASP A 81 55.38 13.88 30.92
C ASP A 81 55.21 14.53 29.50
N GLU A 82 54.48 15.63 29.26
CA GLU A 82 54.81 17.09 29.43
C GLU A 82 56.02 17.63 28.60
N ASP A 83 56.01 18.81 27.94
CA ASP A 83 54.99 19.63 27.21
C ASP A 83 55.78 20.52 26.17
N GLU A 84 55.46 21.68 25.55
CA GLU A 84 54.40 22.75 25.54
C GLU A 84 53.84 22.83 24.08
N ASP A 85 53.37 23.86 23.33
CA ASP A 85 53.21 25.35 23.31
C ASP A 85 52.16 25.63 22.17
N ASN A 86 51.18 26.55 22.19
CA ASN A 86 50.59 27.40 23.23
C ASN A 86 49.10 27.76 22.89
N LEU A 87 48.26 27.99 23.92
CA LEU A 87 46.95 28.70 24.02
C LEU A 87 45.95 28.91 22.82
N GLN A 88 44.77 28.25 22.93
CA GLN A 88 43.38 28.80 23.16
C GLN A 88 42.79 30.01 22.34
N PRO A 89 41.43 30.26 22.32
CA PRO A 89 40.34 29.73 23.18
C PRO A 89 39.06 29.20 22.48
N GLN A 90 38.10 28.70 23.29
CA GLN A 90 36.76 28.23 22.90
C GLN A 90 35.66 29.31 23.02
N PRO A 91 34.48 29.08 22.41
CA PRO A 91 33.20 29.28 23.10
C PRO A 91 32.40 27.96 23.31
N GLN A 92 31.40 28.00 24.19
CA GLN A 92 30.72 26.81 24.74
C GLN A 92 29.47 26.35 23.97
N LEU A 93 29.14 25.06 24.11
CA LEU A 93 27.83 24.49 23.77
C LEU A 93 26.76 24.87 24.81
N ILE A 94 25.50 24.96 24.37
CA ILE A 94 24.31 24.94 25.23
C ILE A 94 23.31 23.94 24.61
N GLU A 95 22.83 22.99 25.41
CA GLU A 95 21.83 21.99 25.01
C GLU A 95 20.41 22.42 25.40
N ALA A 96 19.40 22.12 24.57
CA ALA A 96 18.06 21.64 24.98
C ALA A 96 17.10 21.45 23.78
N ILE A 97 16.10 20.59 23.97
CA ILE A 97 15.03 20.13 23.07
C ILE A 97 13.74 20.02 23.95
N PRO A 98 12.45 20.07 23.50
CA PRO A 98 11.82 20.28 22.17
C PRO A 98 10.67 21.36 22.14
N THR A 99 9.90 21.36 21.03
CA THR A 99 8.42 21.51 20.91
C THR A 99 7.79 22.82 20.37
N VAL A 100 6.55 22.66 19.88
CA VAL A 100 5.78 23.53 18.95
C VAL A 100 5.21 24.83 19.54
N ALA A 101 5.02 25.88 18.70
CA ALA A 101 3.68 26.38 18.27
C ALA A 101 3.68 27.75 17.54
N ALA A 102 2.67 27.93 16.67
CA ALA A 102 1.92 29.17 16.33
C ALA A 102 2.62 30.52 15.96
N LEU A 103 2.51 30.88 14.67
CA LEU A 103 1.83 32.06 14.08
C LEU A 103 1.91 33.50 14.69
N THR A 104 1.83 34.47 13.75
CA THR A 104 1.43 35.91 13.87
C THR A 104 2.50 36.95 14.22
N GLY A 105 2.23 38.22 13.88
CA GLY A 105 2.85 39.39 14.53
C GLY A 105 3.67 40.33 13.63
N VAL A 106 3.02 41.25 12.91
CA VAL A 106 3.66 42.45 12.35
C VAL A 106 3.76 43.52 13.44
N ASP A 107 4.93 44.13 13.68
CA ASP A 107 5.13 45.59 13.52
C ASP A 107 6.59 46.05 13.77
N ALA A 108 6.89 47.33 13.47
CA ALA A 108 8.24 47.88 13.41
C ALA A 108 8.61 48.86 14.55
N SER A 109 9.90 48.90 14.92
CA SER A 109 10.53 50.08 15.55
C SER A 109 12.05 50.11 15.30
N ASN A 110 12.64 51.31 15.21
CA ASN A 110 14.08 51.49 14.97
C ASN A 110 14.89 51.43 16.27
N GLY A 111 15.92 50.58 16.31
CA GLY A 111 17.00 50.61 17.30
C GLY A 111 18.36 50.48 16.59
N GLN A 112 19.23 51.48 16.71
CA GLN A 112 20.54 51.45 16.06
C GLN A 112 21.57 50.70 16.91
N THR A 113 21.99 49.52 16.45
CA THR A 113 23.20 48.85 16.92
C THR A 113 24.05 48.50 15.70
N GLN A 114 25.33 48.88 15.70
CA GLN A 114 26.23 48.61 14.57
C GLN A 114 26.56 47.12 14.51
N SER A 115 26.29 46.48 13.38
CA SER A 115 26.74 45.10 13.13
C SER A 115 28.19 45.08 12.65
N LEU A 116 29.05 44.35 13.35
CA LEU A 116 30.37 43.96 12.85
C LEU A 116 30.18 42.87 11.80
N ILE A 117 30.10 43.29 10.54
CA ILE A 117 30.05 42.38 9.39
C ILE A 117 31.43 41.73 9.24
N GLY A 118 31.57 40.52 9.78
CA GLY A 118 32.65 39.62 9.37
C GLY A 118 32.53 39.28 7.88
N PRO A 119 33.64 39.05 7.16
CA PRO A 119 33.56 38.65 5.76
C PRO A 119 32.82 37.32 5.64
N ALA A 120 31.92 37.22 4.65
CA ALA A 120 31.24 35.98 4.34
C ALA A 120 32.28 34.88 4.00
N PRO A 121 32.01 33.60 4.34
CA PRO A 121 32.90 32.50 3.96
C PRO A 121 33.12 32.49 2.43
N PRO A 122 34.34 32.19 1.96
CA PRO A 122 34.68 32.30 0.55
C PRO A 122 33.80 31.36 -0.29
N SER A 123 33.33 31.85 -1.43
CA SER A 123 32.56 31.03 -2.37
C SER A 123 33.41 29.87 -2.91
N VAL A 124 32.77 28.82 -3.42
CA VAL A 124 33.47 27.68 -4.06
C VAL A 124 34.36 28.16 -5.23
N LEU A 125 34.00 29.25 -5.90
CA LEU A 125 34.81 29.89 -6.94
C LEU A 125 36.02 30.64 -6.37
N ASP A 126 35.92 31.23 -5.18
CA ASP A 126 37.04 31.91 -4.52
C ASP A 126 38.02 30.92 -3.89
N SER A 127 37.56 29.80 -3.31
CA SER A 127 38.43 28.73 -2.83
C SER A 127 39.16 28.03 -3.99
N MET A 128 38.47 27.72 -5.10
CA MET A 128 39.12 27.23 -6.32
C MET A 128 40.13 28.23 -6.89
N ALA A 129 39.82 29.53 -6.93
CA ALA A 129 40.75 30.54 -7.42
C ALA A 129 41.97 30.72 -6.51
N LEU A 130 41.81 30.57 -5.18
CA LEU A 130 42.90 30.55 -4.22
C LEU A 130 43.81 29.33 -4.44
N GLN A 131 43.24 28.13 -4.50
CA GLN A 131 43.96 26.88 -4.74
C GLN A 131 44.81 26.96 -6.02
N LEU A 132 44.18 27.34 -7.14
CA LEU A 132 44.83 27.49 -8.44
C LEU A 132 45.98 28.51 -8.41
N SER A 133 45.86 29.57 -7.60
CA SER A 133 46.92 30.57 -7.41
C SER A 133 48.11 30.07 -6.57
N GLN A 134 47.88 29.09 -5.69
CA GLN A 134 48.93 28.42 -4.90
C GLN A 134 49.64 27.35 -5.74
N ASP A 135 48.89 26.58 -6.54
CA ASP A 135 49.45 25.57 -7.44
C ASP A 135 50.36 26.20 -8.50
N VAL A 136 49.96 27.32 -9.11
CA VAL A 136 50.81 28.04 -10.09
C VAL A 136 52.14 28.51 -9.46
N LYS A 137 52.11 29.02 -8.22
CA LYS A 137 53.33 29.38 -7.48
C LYS A 137 54.20 28.16 -7.16
N THR A 138 53.57 27.04 -6.79
CA THR A 138 54.25 25.79 -6.44
C THR A 138 54.90 25.14 -7.66
N VAL A 139 54.22 25.15 -8.82
CA VAL A 139 54.78 24.69 -10.10
C VAL A 139 55.95 25.57 -10.55
N ALA A 140 55.84 26.90 -10.44
CA ALA A 140 56.92 27.82 -10.79
C ALA A 140 58.18 27.53 -9.94
N LYS A 141 58.01 27.43 -8.62
CA LYS A 141 59.11 27.09 -7.69
C LYS A 141 59.69 25.70 -7.96
N LEU A 142 58.86 24.70 -8.27
CA LEU A 142 59.35 23.35 -8.63
C LEU A 142 60.17 23.35 -9.93
N VAL A 143 59.82 24.16 -10.93
CA VAL A 143 60.60 24.29 -12.17
C VAL A 143 61.96 24.96 -11.91
N GLU A 144 61.99 26.03 -11.12
CA GLU A 144 63.22 26.72 -10.71
C GLU A 144 64.14 25.80 -9.89
N ASP A 145 63.57 25.08 -8.90
CA ASP A 145 64.26 24.08 -8.09
C ASP A 145 64.85 22.91 -8.91
N ILE A 146 64.16 22.51 -9.99
CA ILE A 146 64.60 21.44 -10.89
C ILE A 146 65.76 21.93 -11.76
N ALA A 147 65.63 23.11 -12.38
CA ALA A 147 66.70 23.68 -13.20
C ALA A 147 67.99 23.93 -12.38
N ARG A 148 67.86 24.35 -11.12
CA ARG A 148 69.01 24.49 -10.20
C ARG A 148 69.70 23.14 -9.93
N LEU A 149 68.94 22.08 -9.67
CA LEU A 149 69.50 20.75 -9.43
C LEU A 149 70.10 20.12 -10.70
N GLU A 150 69.53 20.40 -11.87
CA GLU A 150 70.06 19.97 -13.16
C GLU A 150 71.44 20.61 -13.42
N SER A 151 71.57 21.94 -13.26
CA SER A 151 72.86 22.65 -13.38
C SER A 151 73.89 22.14 -12.35
N ALA A 152 73.48 21.94 -11.10
CA ALA A 152 74.37 21.48 -10.03
C ALA A 152 74.94 20.05 -10.26
N ILE A 153 74.20 19.19 -10.97
CA ILE A 153 74.66 17.85 -11.35
C ILE A 153 75.51 17.90 -12.63
N GLU A 154 75.21 18.79 -13.58
CA GLU A 154 75.99 18.97 -14.82
C GLU A 154 77.34 19.67 -14.56
N GLU A 155 77.43 20.50 -13.53
CA GLU A 155 78.67 21.15 -13.06
C GLU A 155 79.50 20.28 -12.09
N ALA A 156 79.03 19.08 -11.73
CA ALA A 156 79.69 18.22 -10.74
C ALA A 156 80.97 17.55 -11.29
N VAL A 157 82.11 17.81 -10.63
CA VAL A 157 83.44 17.28 -11.03
C VAL A 157 83.58 15.76 -10.77
N ASP A 158 82.78 15.20 -9.85
CA ASP A 158 82.71 13.76 -9.57
C ASP A 158 81.24 13.28 -9.64
N PRO A 159 80.87 12.46 -10.63
CA PRO A 159 79.50 11.94 -10.77
C PRO A 159 79.16 10.84 -9.74
N ASP A 160 80.16 10.21 -9.11
CA ASP A 160 79.97 9.10 -8.16
C ASP A 160 79.91 9.57 -6.70
N SER A 161 80.04 10.87 -6.43
CA SER A 161 80.02 11.43 -5.07
C SER A 161 78.66 11.23 -4.36
N ALA A 162 78.71 11.19 -3.02
CA ALA A 162 77.50 11.03 -2.20
C ALA A 162 76.54 12.23 -2.31
N GLU A 163 77.05 13.43 -2.60
CA GLU A 163 76.25 14.64 -2.78
C GLU A 163 75.60 14.64 -4.17
N THR A 164 76.36 14.33 -5.22
CA THR A 164 75.82 14.19 -6.60
C THR A 164 74.70 13.15 -6.66
N LYS A 165 74.86 12.01 -5.97
CA LYS A 165 73.83 10.96 -5.86
C LYS A 165 72.62 11.39 -5.04
N ARG A 166 72.81 12.18 -3.97
CA ARG A 166 71.72 12.74 -3.17
C ARG A 166 70.88 13.72 -4.00
N ASP A 167 71.52 14.59 -4.76
CA ASP A 167 70.85 15.60 -5.56
C ASP A 167 70.22 15.00 -6.83
N ALA A 168 70.79 13.96 -7.42
CA ALA A 168 70.14 13.18 -8.48
C ALA A 168 68.82 12.55 -8.00
N LEU A 169 68.81 11.96 -6.81
CA LEU A 169 67.60 11.38 -6.19
C LEU A 169 66.60 12.47 -5.77
N LEU A 170 67.08 13.64 -5.33
CA LEU A 170 66.24 14.81 -5.04
C LEU A 170 65.61 15.38 -6.31
N LEU A 171 66.38 15.46 -7.40
CA LEU A 171 65.93 15.89 -8.72
C LEU A 171 64.87 14.93 -9.27
N GLU A 172 65.08 13.61 -9.19
CA GLU A 172 64.07 12.63 -9.59
C GLU A 172 62.79 12.76 -8.77
N LYS A 173 62.90 12.94 -7.45
CA LYS A 173 61.76 13.18 -6.54
C LYS A 173 61.01 14.47 -6.87
N LYS A 174 61.72 15.57 -7.22
CA LYS A 174 61.08 16.82 -7.67
C LYS A 174 60.47 16.70 -9.07
N ARG A 175 61.14 16.03 -10.02
CA ARG A 175 60.61 15.72 -11.36
C ARG A 175 59.33 14.89 -11.26
N MET A 176 59.28 13.88 -10.38
CA MET A 176 58.04 13.14 -10.06
C MET A 176 56.94 14.04 -9.48
N ARG A 177 57.26 14.94 -8.54
CA ARG A 177 56.27 15.88 -7.97
C ARG A 177 55.73 16.83 -9.04
N LEU A 178 56.58 17.37 -9.91
CA LEU A 178 56.18 18.22 -11.04
C LEU A 178 55.35 17.45 -12.08
N ALA A 179 55.67 16.19 -12.35
CA ALA A 179 54.88 15.33 -13.23
C ALA A 179 53.47 15.11 -12.66
N ARG A 180 53.33 14.79 -11.37
CA ARG A 180 52.03 14.63 -10.69
C ARG A 180 51.18 15.89 -10.69
N LEU A 181 51.77 17.08 -10.51
CA LEU A 181 51.02 18.34 -10.65
C LEU A 181 50.60 18.59 -12.11
N LYS A 182 51.43 18.23 -13.10
CA LYS A 182 51.10 18.37 -14.53
C LYS A 182 50.02 17.40 -15.01
N THR A 183 49.93 16.18 -14.47
CA THR A 183 48.87 15.22 -14.82
C THR A 183 47.50 15.62 -14.30
N ASN A 184 47.45 16.41 -13.24
CA ASN A 184 46.19 16.78 -12.57
C ASN A 184 45.62 18.14 -13.04
N GLY A 185 46.29 18.85 -13.95
CA GLY A 185 45.94 20.22 -14.35
C GLY A 185 46.28 20.57 -15.78
N THR A 186 45.55 20.01 -16.75
CA THR A 186 45.78 20.23 -18.18
C THR A 186 45.23 21.56 -18.71
N GLY A 187 46.00 22.63 -18.48
CA GLY A 187 46.11 23.74 -19.44
C GLY A 187 45.59 25.11 -18.98
N LEU A 188 46.48 25.89 -18.35
CA LEU A 188 46.30 27.33 -18.16
C LEU A 188 47.57 28.09 -18.58
N LYS A 189 47.44 29.00 -19.56
CA LYS A 189 48.41 30.07 -19.86
C LYS A 189 47.68 31.42 -19.95
N THR A 190 47.02 31.81 -18.86
CA THR A 190 46.25 33.06 -18.78
C THR A 190 46.60 33.83 -17.51
N ALA A 191 46.83 35.14 -17.66
CA ALA A 191 47.31 36.02 -16.58
C ALA A 191 46.21 36.47 -15.59
N ASN A 192 45.04 35.81 -15.58
CA ASN A 192 43.91 36.17 -14.73
C ASN A 192 43.20 34.91 -14.22
N PRO A 193 43.48 34.46 -12.98
CA PRO A 193 42.96 33.19 -12.46
C PRO A 193 41.45 33.20 -12.23
N ARG A 194 40.84 34.37 -11.92
CA ARG A 194 39.38 34.47 -11.70
C ARG A 194 38.57 34.34 -12.98
N SER A 195 39.05 34.85 -14.12
CA SER A 195 38.38 34.59 -15.41
C SER A 195 38.56 33.15 -15.87
N ALA A 196 39.76 32.58 -15.66
CA ALA A 196 40.07 31.21 -16.06
C ALA A 196 39.30 30.17 -15.23
N ALA A 197 39.19 30.35 -13.90
CA ALA A 197 38.33 29.52 -13.05
C ALA A 197 36.86 29.57 -13.48
N ARG A 198 36.38 30.73 -13.97
CA ARG A 198 35.02 30.93 -14.50
C ARG A 198 34.80 30.35 -15.91
N GLU A 199 35.87 30.01 -16.63
CA GLU A 199 35.80 29.22 -17.88
C GLU A 199 35.88 27.72 -17.60
N LEU A 200 36.73 27.28 -16.65
CA LEU A 200 36.72 25.90 -16.18
C LEU A 200 35.38 25.55 -15.52
N SER A 201 34.78 26.41 -14.69
CA SER A 201 33.45 26.15 -14.10
C SER A 201 32.29 26.14 -15.12
N LYS A 202 32.57 26.35 -16.42
CA LYS A 202 31.63 26.16 -17.54
C LYS A 202 31.94 24.91 -18.39
N ARG A 203 33.09 24.28 -18.17
CA ARG A 203 33.45 22.97 -18.72
C ARG A 203 33.52 21.99 -17.55
N GLY A 204 32.43 21.30 -17.29
CA GLY A 204 32.42 20.16 -16.38
C GLY A 204 33.51 19.14 -16.75
N PRO A 205 33.89 18.25 -15.82
CA PRO A 205 34.89 17.21 -16.08
C PRO A 205 34.53 16.41 -17.35
N SER A 206 35.56 15.92 -18.05
CA SER A 206 35.40 15.26 -19.36
C SER A 206 34.74 13.88 -19.24
N GLN A 207 33.41 13.87 -19.12
CA GLN A 207 32.63 12.67 -18.90
C GLN A 207 32.50 11.78 -20.14
N ILE A 208 32.71 10.48 -19.94
CA ILE A 208 32.16 9.43 -20.80
C ILE A 208 30.87 8.94 -20.13
N VAL A 209 29.74 9.08 -20.81
CA VAL A 209 28.42 8.65 -20.32
C VAL A 209 27.92 7.50 -21.18
N SER A 210 27.66 6.35 -20.54
CA SER A 210 27.06 5.17 -21.15
C SER A 210 25.66 4.96 -20.62
N TYR A 211 24.66 5.10 -21.50
CA TYR A 211 23.26 4.77 -21.24
C TYR A 211 22.95 3.36 -21.76
N SER A 212 22.59 2.46 -20.86
CA SER A 212 22.17 1.07 -21.08
C SER A 212 20.71 0.92 -20.63
N SER A 213 19.88 0.32 -21.46
CA SER A 213 18.44 0.18 -21.20
C SER A 213 17.91 -1.02 -21.97
N ARG A 214 17.58 -2.11 -21.29
CA ARG A 214 17.21 -3.39 -21.92
C ARG A 214 16.23 -4.21 -21.09
N PHE A 215 15.46 -5.06 -21.76
CA PHE A 215 14.77 -6.17 -21.10
C PHE A 215 15.76 -7.27 -20.76
N VAL A 216 15.59 -7.86 -19.58
CA VAL A 216 16.55 -8.80 -18.99
C VAL A 216 15.81 -10.03 -18.49
N ASN A 217 16.23 -11.22 -18.92
CA ASN A 217 15.57 -12.49 -18.58
C ASN A 217 16.37 -13.32 -17.57
N LYS A 218 17.69 -13.18 -17.57
CA LYS A 218 18.61 -13.84 -16.64
C LYS A 218 19.17 -12.85 -15.63
N ILE A 219 19.58 -13.32 -14.46
CA ILE A 219 20.16 -12.44 -13.44
C ILE A 219 21.65 -12.21 -13.68
N SER A 220 22.30 -13.16 -14.38
CA SER A 220 23.65 -13.02 -14.95
C SER A 220 23.79 -11.76 -15.82
N GLU A 221 22.79 -11.46 -16.65
CA GLU A 221 22.76 -10.25 -17.49
C GLU A 221 22.77 -8.92 -16.70
N ILE A 222 22.39 -8.93 -15.41
CA ILE A 222 22.49 -7.76 -14.52
C ILE A 222 23.84 -7.77 -13.80
N THR A 223 24.24 -8.91 -13.24
CA THR A 223 25.54 -9.01 -12.55
C THR A 223 26.70 -8.68 -13.48
N ASP A 224 26.61 -9.02 -14.76
CA ASP A 224 27.66 -8.76 -15.75
C ASP A 224 27.73 -7.29 -16.19
N ASP A 225 26.61 -6.54 -16.20
CA ASP A 225 26.63 -5.08 -16.44
C ASP A 225 27.29 -4.34 -15.26
N MET A 226 27.03 -4.84 -14.05
CA MET A 226 27.47 -4.30 -12.77
C MET A 226 28.84 -4.81 -12.29
N ASN A 227 29.46 -5.77 -12.98
CA ASN A 227 30.68 -6.49 -12.55
C ASN A 227 30.56 -7.21 -11.19
N ILE A 228 29.37 -7.70 -10.84
CA ILE A 228 29.13 -8.51 -9.63
C ILE A 228 29.55 -9.96 -9.89
N SER A 229 30.35 -10.56 -9.00
CA SER A 229 30.76 -11.96 -9.16
C SER A 229 29.63 -12.96 -8.92
N GLY A 230 29.44 -13.87 -9.88
CA GLY A 230 28.49 -14.98 -9.76
C GLY A 230 28.87 -16.00 -8.68
N SER A 231 30.17 -16.26 -8.48
CA SER A 231 30.66 -17.20 -7.45
C SER A 231 30.33 -16.71 -6.04
N LEU A 232 30.58 -15.43 -5.72
CA LEU A 232 30.14 -14.83 -4.46
C LEU A 232 28.61 -14.87 -4.30
N SER A 233 27.87 -14.56 -5.36
CA SER A 233 26.41 -14.51 -5.31
C SER A 233 25.76 -15.89 -5.09
N ILE A 234 26.44 -16.97 -5.48
CA ILE A 234 26.07 -18.36 -5.14
C ILE A 234 26.40 -18.66 -3.67
N LYS A 235 27.62 -18.34 -3.20
CA LYS A 235 28.08 -18.66 -1.83
C LYS A 235 27.25 -17.95 -0.75
N TYR A 236 26.94 -16.67 -0.93
CA TYR A 236 26.09 -15.90 0.01
C TYR A 236 24.58 -16.10 -0.23
N GLY A 237 24.15 -16.75 -1.32
CA GLY A 237 22.74 -16.99 -1.67
C GLY A 237 21.93 -15.73 -2.05
N ALA A 238 22.60 -14.58 -2.10
CA ALA A 238 22.10 -13.25 -2.40
C ALA A 238 23.08 -12.52 -3.33
N ILE A 239 22.58 -11.58 -4.13
CA ILE A 239 23.34 -10.96 -5.22
C ILE A 239 24.32 -9.93 -4.68
N GLY A 240 25.62 -10.08 -5.00
CA GLY A 240 26.65 -9.10 -4.65
C GLY A 240 26.72 -8.80 -3.15
N GLY A 241 26.97 -9.83 -2.35
CA GLY A 241 27.03 -9.77 -0.89
C GLY A 241 27.73 -8.52 -0.34
N SER A 242 27.10 -7.90 0.66
CA SER A 242 27.44 -6.63 1.33
C SER A 242 27.51 -5.32 0.50
N GLY A 243 27.37 -5.34 -0.84
CA GLY A 243 27.53 -4.13 -1.66
C GLY A 243 26.46 -3.89 -2.74
N LYS A 244 26.88 -3.29 -3.86
CA LYS A 244 26.07 -2.85 -5.02
C LYS A 244 24.96 -3.79 -5.53
N GLY A 245 25.04 -5.09 -5.31
CA GLY A 245 24.00 -6.05 -5.76
C GLY A 245 22.72 -6.03 -4.92
N SER A 246 22.77 -5.48 -3.71
CA SER A 246 21.74 -5.58 -2.68
C SER A 246 20.38 -4.94 -3.01
N PHE A 247 20.29 -4.04 -3.99
CA PHE A 247 19.00 -3.46 -4.42
C PHE A 247 18.16 -4.43 -5.27
N VAL A 248 18.75 -5.50 -5.82
CA VAL A 248 18.06 -6.47 -6.69
C VAL A 248 17.41 -7.56 -5.84
N ASP A 249 16.08 -7.57 -5.79
CA ASP A 249 15.31 -8.67 -5.22
C ASP A 249 15.26 -9.83 -6.23
N SER A 250 16.02 -10.90 -5.94
CA SER A 250 16.08 -12.10 -6.79
C SER A 250 14.71 -12.75 -7.02
N ASP A 251 13.79 -12.56 -6.09
CA ASP A 251 12.50 -13.22 -6.06
C ASP A 251 11.47 -12.41 -6.85
N LYS A 252 11.40 -11.08 -6.65
CA LYS A 252 10.62 -10.17 -7.50
C LYS A 252 11.07 -10.22 -8.96
N PHE A 253 12.37 -10.36 -9.22
CA PHE A 253 12.89 -10.59 -10.58
C PHE A 253 12.36 -11.91 -11.19
N LYS A 254 12.43 -13.03 -10.46
CA LYS A 254 12.00 -14.35 -10.96
C LYS A 254 10.48 -14.57 -10.95
N GLU A 255 9.70 -13.78 -10.20
CA GLU A 255 8.23 -13.82 -10.18
C GLU A 255 7.55 -12.92 -11.24
N SER A 256 8.31 -12.05 -11.90
CA SER A 256 7.77 -11.06 -12.85
C SER A 256 7.73 -11.59 -14.29
N ASP A 257 6.72 -11.17 -15.05
CA ASP A 257 6.55 -11.54 -16.47
C ASP A 257 7.49 -10.75 -17.39
N LEU A 258 7.93 -9.58 -16.91
CA LEU A 258 8.79 -8.63 -17.61
C LEU A 258 9.72 -7.95 -16.60
N ASN A 259 11.02 -7.89 -16.89
CA ASN A 259 12.00 -7.12 -16.13
C ASN A 259 12.74 -6.18 -17.07
N PHE A 260 12.74 -4.89 -16.75
CA PHE A 260 13.39 -3.85 -17.53
C PHE A 260 14.50 -3.21 -16.68
N PHE A 261 15.72 -3.23 -17.20
CA PHE A 261 16.92 -2.75 -16.52
C PHE A 261 17.44 -1.47 -17.18
N ILE A 262 17.73 -0.46 -16.37
CA ILE A 262 18.31 0.82 -16.76
C ILE A 262 19.64 0.98 -16.02
N SER A 263 20.70 1.29 -16.74
CA SER A 263 22.06 1.48 -16.22
C SER A 263 22.65 2.75 -16.85
N VAL A 264 23.06 3.70 -16.02
CA VAL A 264 23.71 4.96 -16.43
C VAL A 264 25.08 5.02 -15.76
N LYS A 265 26.11 4.80 -16.56
CA LYS A 265 27.50 4.66 -16.13
C LYS A 265 28.31 5.86 -16.61
N VAL A 266 28.78 6.67 -15.67
CA VAL A 266 29.44 7.95 -15.90
C VAL A 266 30.88 7.83 -15.42
N VAL A 267 31.85 8.15 -16.29
CA VAL A 267 33.28 8.14 -15.96
C VAL A 267 33.85 9.53 -16.22
N ASN A 268 34.20 10.25 -15.15
CA ASN A 268 34.79 11.59 -15.19
C ASN A 268 36.30 11.51 -15.47
N GLN A 269 37.00 10.55 -14.84
CA GLN A 269 38.44 10.36 -15.00
C GLN A 269 38.84 8.90 -14.68
N SER A 270 39.89 8.41 -15.35
CA SER A 270 40.62 7.19 -14.97
C SER A 270 41.97 7.58 -14.36
N ILE A 271 42.19 7.18 -13.10
CA ILE A 271 43.48 7.33 -12.42
C ILE A 271 44.25 6.03 -12.69
N ASN A 272 45.22 6.07 -13.60
CA ASN A 272 45.98 4.89 -14.03
C ASN A 272 47.48 5.09 -13.70
N ILE A 273 48.07 4.14 -12.97
CA ILE A 273 49.43 4.27 -12.40
C ILE A 273 50.39 3.19 -12.99
N LYS A 274 49.94 2.38 -13.97
CA LYS A 274 50.67 1.19 -14.49
C LYS A 274 52.17 1.40 -14.75
N ASP A 275 52.55 2.48 -15.42
CA ASP A 275 53.95 2.73 -15.81
C ASP A 275 54.89 3.06 -14.63
N ALA A 276 54.33 3.33 -13.43
CA ALA A 276 55.08 3.59 -12.20
C ALA A 276 55.03 2.43 -11.20
N LEU A 277 54.46 1.27 -11.57
CA LEU A 277 54.32 0.11 -10.69
C LEU A 277 55.38 -0.97 -11.02
N VAL A 278 56.00 -1.51 -9.98
CA VAL A 278 57.03 -2.56 -10.08
C VAL A 278 56.59 -3.76 -9.25
N PHE A 279 56.62 -4.95 -9.85
CA PHE A 279 56.35 -6.19 -9.13
C PHE A 279 57.52 -6.53 -8.19
N GLN A 280 57.22 -6.72 -6.91
CA GLN A 280 58.20 -7.10 -5.89
C GLN A 280 57.95 -8.54 -5.45
N GLY A 281 58.77 -9.47 -5.94
CA GLY A 281 58.70 -10.88 -5.54
C GLY A 281 59.09 -11.10 -4.08
N LEU A 282 58.37 -11.98 -3.38
CA LEU A 282 58.67 -12.41 -2.01
C LEU A 282 59.48 -13.73 -2.03
N PRO A 283 60.62 -13.85 -1.32
CA PRO A 283 61.44 -15.07 -1.34
C PRO A 283 60.76 -16.35 -0.81
N SER A 284 59.67 -16.21 -0.06
CA SER A 284 58.84 -17.30 0.45
C SER A 284 57.79 -17.82 -0.54
N VAL A 285 57.69 -17.24 -1.74
CA VAL A 285 56.66 -17.56 -2.74
C VAL A 285 57.24 -18.34 -3.92
N ASN A 286 56.54 -19.41 -4.29
CA ASN A 286 56.90 -20.38 -5.33
C ASN A 286 55.69 -20.70 -6.23
N GLU A 287 55.83 -21.66 -7.15
CA GLU A 287 54.77 -22.02 -8.09
C GLU A 287 53.47 -22.59 -7.47
N THR A 288 53.45 -23.01 -6.20
CA THR A 288 52.25 -23.58 -5.54
C THR A 288 51.52 -22.59 -4.64
N ASN A 289 52.23 -21.68 -3.93
CA ASN A 289 51.61 -20.69 -3.04
C ASN A 289 51.47 -19.28 -3.66
N PHE A 290 51.90 -19.06 -4.91
CA PHE A 290 51.74 -17.75 -5.57
C PHE A 290 50.28 -17.28 -5.59
N ARG A 291 49.34 -18.17 -5.93
CA ARG A 291 47.90 -17.85 -6.05
C ARG A 291 47.35 -17.28 -4.74
N SER A 292 47.63 -17.91 -3.60
CA SER A 292 47.09 -17.49 -2.30
C SER A 292 47.75 -16.24 -1.72
N VAL A 293 48.96 -15.88 -2.16
CA VAL A 293 49.71 -14.71 -1.64
C VAL A 293 49.59 -13.47 -2.52
N PHE A 294 49.53 -13.61 -3.85
CA PHE A 294 49.49 -12.49 -4.80
C PHE A 294 48.24 -12.45 -5.67
N GLY A 295 47.50 -13.54 -5.83
CA GLY A 295 46.42 -13.61 -6.81
C GLY A 295 46.91 -13.71 -8.26
N ASP A 296 46.04 -13.31 -9.19
CA ASP A 296 46.28 -13.28 -10.64
C ASP A 296 46.47 -11.86 -11.21
N CYS A 297 46.01 -10.84 -10.48
CA CYS A 297 45.98 -9.45 -10.89
C CYS A 297 46.23 -8.49 -9.72
N PHE A 298 46.49 -7.22 -10.04
CA PHE A 298 46.68 -6.17 -9.05
C PHE A 298 45.83 -4.94 -9.38
N ILE A 299 45.53 -4.13 -8.35
CA ILE A 299 44.90 -2.81 -8.52
C ILE A 299 45.93 -1.86 -9.14
N SER A 300 45.68 -1.44 -10.38
CA SER A 300 46.57 -0.57 -11.15
C SER A 300 46.12 0.91 -11.18
N GLY A 301 44.96 1.19 -10.61
CA GLY A 301 44.25 2.45 -10.73
C GLY A 301 42.78 2.36 -10.31
N PHE A 302 42.04 3.46 -10.47
CA PHE A 302 40.62 3.57 -10.14
C PHE A 302 39.86 4.37 -11.21
N LEU A 303 38.58 4.06 -11.39
CA LEU A 303 37.64 4.88 -12.17
C LEU A 303 36.86 5.80 -11.23
N GLU A 304 36.78 7.09 -11.57
CA GLU A 304 36.10 8.12 -10.79
C GLU A 304 34.98 8.76 -11.63
N GLY A 305 33.78 8.88 -11.06
CA GLY A 305 32.54 9.18 -11.77
C GLY A 305 31.32 8.76 -10.96
N GLY A 306 30.41 7.99 -11.55
CA GLY A 306 29.17 7.55 -10.91
C GLY A 306 28.44 6.47 -11.70
N GLU A 307 27.54 5.76 -11.03
CA GLU A 307 26.80 4.63 -11.56
C GLU A 307 25.39 4.62 -10.96
N PHE A 308 24.37 4.66 -11.82
CA PHE A 308 22.96 4.56 -11.43
C PHE A 308 22.36 3.33 -12.10
N ASN A 309 21.85 2.40 -11.30
CA ASN A 309 21.24 1.16 -11.75
C ASN A 309 19.81 1.06 -11.23
N ALA A 310 18.87 0.72 -12.09
CA ALA A 310 17.47 0.56 -11.75
C ALA A 310 16.84 -0.66 -12.43
N LEU A 311 16.06 -1.40 -11.66
CA LEU A 311 15.32 -2.57 -12.11
C LEU A 311 13.82 -2.30 -11.93
N VAL A 312 13.08 -2.39 -13.04
CA VAL A 312 11.62 -2.29 -13.08
C VAL A 312 11.05 -3.67 -13.38
N SER A 313 10.53 -4.32 -12.34
CA SER A 313 9.93 -5.66 -12.38
C SER A 313 8.41 -5.54 -12.47
N MET A 314 7.82 -6.14 -13.51
CA MET A 314 6.38 -6.05 -13.80
C MET A 314 5.74 -7.44 -13.87
N LYS A 315 4.66 -7.62 -13.11
CA LYS A 315 3.89 -8.87 -12.99
C LYS A 315 2.45 -8.62 -13.45
N VAL A 316 1.99 -9.34 -14.47
CA VAL A 316 0.68 -9.06 -15.09
C VAL A 316 -0.45 -9.66 -14.24
N VAL A 317 -1.38 -8.81 -13.82
CA VAL A 317 -2.49 -9.20 -12.93
C VAL A 317 -3.48 -10.12 -13.67
N ASN A 318 -3.75 -9.85 -14.96
CA ASN A 318 -4.56 -10.70 -15.81
C ASN A 318 -3.67 -11.65 -16.64
N LYS A 319 -3.61 -12.93 -16.23
CA LYS A 319 -2.76 -13.95 -16.86
C LYS A 319 -3.11 -14.23 -18.33
N ASP A 320 -4.36 -14.03 -18.74
CA ASP A 320 -4.85 -14.33 -20.09
C ASP A 320 -4.48 -13.22 -21.09
N LYS A 321 -4.35 -11.98 -20.60
CA LYS A 321 -3.86 -10.83 -21.37
C LYS A 321 -2.33 -10.67 -21.34
N ARG A 322 -1.60 -11.54 -20.63
CA ARG A 322 -0.15 -11.43 -20.38
C ARG A 322 0.68 -11.14 -21.63
N MET A 323 0.45 -11.85 -22.75
CA MET A 323 1.20 -11.63 -23.99
C MET A 323 0.96 -10.24 -24.60
N ALA A 324 -0.28 -9.73 -24.54
CA ALA A 324 -0.62 -8.40 -25.06
C ALA A 324 -0.08 -7.28 -24.15
N VAL A 325 -0.24 -7.42 -22.83
CA VAL A 325 0.28 -6.45 -21.84
C VAL A 325 1.80 -6.42 -21.86
N LYS A 326 2.46 -7.58 -22.02
CA LYS A 326 3.92 -7.67 -22.19
C LYS A 326 4.38 -6.94 -23.46
N ALA A 327 3.73 -7.16 -24.59
CA ALA A 327 4.06 -6.47 -25.84
C ALA A 327 3.81 -4.94 -25.75
N GLU A 328 2.72 -4.49 -25.11
CA GLU A 328 2.44 -3.06 -24.89
C GLU A 328 3.53 -2.40 -24.03
N ALA A 329 3.91 -3.03 -22.91
CA ALA A 329 4.96 -2.54 -22.03
C ALA A 329 6.36 -2.61 -22.69
N GLU A 330 6.65 -3.65 -23.48
CA GLU A 330 7.88 -3.76 -24.26
C GLU A 330 8.02 -2.61 -25.27
N VAL A 331 6.96 -2.27 -26.00
CA VAL A 331 6.95 -1.12 -26.91
C VAL A 331 7.08 0.20 -26.15
N ALA A 332 6.25 0.43 -25.12
CA ALA A 332 6.22 1.70 -24.40
C ALA A 332 7.54 2.06 -23.71
N LEU A 333 8.17 1.08 -23.03
CA LEU A 333 9.46 1.28 -22.39
C LEU A 333 10.61 1.36 -23.40
N SER A 334 10.54 0.66 -24.55
CA SER A 334 11.56 0.79 -25.61
C SER A 334 11.55 2.17 -26.27
N VAL A 335 10.37 2.78 -26.42
CA VAL A 335 10.26 4.18 -26.89
C VAL A 335 10.86 5.13 -25.85
N GLY A 336 10.44 5.04 -24.59
CA GLY A 336 11.00 5.87 -23.51
C GLY A 336 12.52 5.69 -23.33
N ALA A 337 13.05 4.51 -23.63
CA ALA A 337 14.49 4.19 -23.61
C ALA A 337 15.29 4.86 -24.75
N ALA A 338 14.70 4.96 -25.94
CA ALA A 338 15.35 5.60 -27.08
C ALA A 338 15.56 7.11 -26.81
N ASP A 339 14.57 7.75 -26.19
CA ASP A 339 14.58 9.18 -25.88
C ASP A 339 15.48 9.57 -24.69
N ILE A 340 15.99 8.63 -23.86
CA ILE A 340 17.00 8.95 -22.82
C ILE A 340 18.26 9.59 -23.44
N LYS A 341 18.53 9.34 -24.72
CA LYS A 341 19.65 9.92 -25.47
C LYS A 341 19.37 11.30 -26.06
N ALA A 342 18.17 11.85 -25.85
CA ALA A 342 17.75 13.17 -26.32
C ALA A 342 17.20 14.00 -25.16
N ASN A 343 17.77 15.19 -24.92
CA ASN A 343 17.34 16.07 -23.83
C ASN A 343 15.95 16.70 -24.15
N ALA A 344 14.88 15.96 -23.87
CA ALA A 344 13.49 16.33 -24.13
C ALA A 344 12.56 15.94 -22.97
N HIS A 345 11.39 16.58 -22.92
CA HIS A 345 10.35 16.26 -21.95
C HIS A 345 9.65 14.97 -22.36
N VAL A 346 9.66 13.94 -21.51
CA VAL A 346 9.24 12.58 -21.89
C VAL A 346 7.72 12.42 -21.82
N ASP A 347 7.04 12.69 -22.93
CA ASP A 347 5.64 12.29 -23.14
C ASP A 347 5.54 10.79 -23.44
N ILE A 348 5.71 9.95 -22.40
CA ILE A 348 5.19 8.57 -22.45
C ILE A 348 3.67 8.69 -22.49
N ALA A 349 3.13 8.69 -23.72
CA ALA A 349 1.70 8.76 -23.97
C ALA A 349 0.98 7.65 -23.17
N LYS A 350 -0.12 8.04 -22.50
CA LYS A 350 -0.87 7.23 -21.52
C LYS A 350 -1.20 5.84 -22.06
N SER A 351 -0.32 4.88 -21.78
CA SER A 351 -0.45 3.47 -22.12
C SER A 351 -1.04 2.74 -20.91
N ASN A 352 -2.02 1.89 -21.16
CA ASN A 352 -2.95 1.42 -20.15
C ASN A 352 -2.40 0.22 -19.34
N PHE A 353 -1.25 -0.34 -19.76
CA PHE A 353 -0.60 -1.47 -19.10
C PHE A 353 -0.38 -1.27 -17.59
N SER A 354 -0.10 -0.04 -17.13
CA SER A 354 0.11 0.29 -15.71
C SER A 354 -1.10 0.03 -14.80
N SER A 355 -2.32 -0.06 -15.37
CA SER A 355 -3.53 -0.49 -14.65
C SER A 355 -3.69 -2.02 -14.58
N GLN A 356 -2.83 -2.77 -15.27
CA GLN A 356 -2.89 -4.23 -15.44
C GLN A 356 -1.62 -4.95 -14.97
N THR A 357 -0.60 -4.21 -14.49
CA THR A 357 0.65 -4.75 -13.93
C THR A 357 0.88 -4.31 -12.48
N GLU A 358 1.24 -5.25 -11.61
CA GLU A 358 1.96 -4.92 -10.37
C GLU A 358 3.39 -4.53 -10.78
N THR A 359 3.78 -3.27 -10.54
CA THR A 359 5.08 -2.73 -10.95
C THR A 359 5.92 -2.42 -9.71
N THR A 360 7.06 -3.10 -9.57
CA THR A 360 8.07 -2.86 -8.53
C THR A 360 9.26 -2.13 -9.15
N ILE A 361 9.68 -1.00 -8.57
CA ILE A 361 10.86 -0.24 -9.01
C ILE A 361 11.92 -0.31 -7.91
N GLN A 362 13.11 -0.77 -8.27
CA GLN A 362 14.27 -0.89 -7.38
C GLN A 362 15.42 -0.08 -7.96
N VAL A 363 16.14 0.67 -7.12
CA VAL A 363 17.19 1.62 -7.57
C VAL A 363 18.36 1.59 -6.61
N GLY A 364 19.58 1.47 -7.14
CA GLY A 364 20.84 1.65 -6.42
C GLY A 364 21.74 2.61 -7.19
N TRP A 365 22.45 3.51 -6.51
CA TRP A 365 23.34 4.46 -7.16
C TRP A 365 24.59 4.78 -6.32
N SER A 366 25.67 5.17 -7.01
CA SER A 366 26.91 5.70 -6.44
C SER A 366 27.35 6.93 -7.25
N GLY A 367 27.84 7.96 -6.57
CA GLY A 367 28.03 9.30 -7.16
C GLY A 367 26.72 10.07 -7.36
N GLY A 368 26.82 11.37 -7.64
CA GLY A 368 25.69 12.28 -7.81
C GLY A 368 25.01 12.75 -6.51
N GLY A 369 25.15 12.00 -5.41
CA GLY A 369 24.61 12.37 -4.09
C GLY A 369 23.07 12.30 -4.05
N HIS A 370 22.42 13.42 -3.72
CA HIS A 370 20.96 13.53 -3.66
C HIS A 370 20.31 13.58 -5.06
N ILE A 371 20.17 12.43 -5.71
CA ILE A 371 19.64 12.34 -7.09
C ILE A 371 18.15 12.66 -7.25
N LYS A 372 17.40 12.72 -6.14
CA LYS A 372 15.99 13.14 -6.08
C LYS A 372 15.66 13.74 -4.69
N PRO A 373 14.57 14.51 -4.55
CA PRO A 373 13.97 14.84 -3.26
C PRO A 373 13.55 13.59 -2.49
N VAL A 374 13.63 13.65 -1.16
CA VAL A 374 13.32 12.52 -0.26
C VAL A 374 11.86 12.06 -0.41
N ASP A 375 10.93 13.02 -0.43
CA ASP A 375 9.48 12.76 -0.49
C ASP A 375 8.98 12.31 -1.87
N GLN A 376 9.83 12.38 -2.91
CA GLN A 376 9.42 12.05 -4.28
C GLN A 376 9.44 10.53 -4.50
N LEU A 377 8.26 9.93 -4.65
CA LEU A 377 8.11 8.50 -4.96
C LEU A 377 8.73 8.12 -6.31
N TRP A 378 9.27 6.90 -6.39
CA TRP A 378 9.77 6.36 -7.65
C TRP A 378 8.60 5.93 -8.56
N THR A 379 8.48 6.58 -9.71
CA THR A 379 7.65 6.19 -10.85
C THR A 379 8.52 6.05 -12.10
N ILE A 380 8.00 5.43 -13.17
CA ILE A 380 8.74 5.28 -14.44
C ILE A 380 9.20 6.64 -14.99
N GLN A 381 8.34 7.67 -14.94
CA GLN A 381 8.69 9.03 -15.38
C GLN A 381 9.84 9.60 -14.54
N THR A 382 9.71 9.60 -13.20
CA THR A 382 10.76 10.16 -12.33
C THR A 382 12.07 9.39 -12.45
N LEU A 383 12.00 8.09 -12.74
CA LEU A 383 13.17 7.24 -12.95
C LEU A 383 13.94 7.63 -14.22
N MET A 384 13.23 7.83 -15.34
CA MET A 384 13.84 8.32 -16.59
C MET A 384 14.37 9.75 -16.43
N GLU A 385 13.63 10.63 -15.78
CA GLU A 385 14.07 12.00 -15.50
C GLU A 385 15.33 12.06 -14.62
N THR A 386 15.43 11.22 -13.60
CA THR A 386 16.63 11.14 -12.76
C THR A 386 17.80 10.52 -13.53
N ALA A 387 17.57 9.46 -14.31
CA ALA A 387 18.58 8.83 -15.16
C ALA A 387 19.21 9.82 -16.16
N ALA A 388 18.39 10.66 -16.82
CA ALA A 388 18.85 11.69 -17.75
C ALA A 388 19.64 12.83 -17.08
N LYS A 389 19.26 13.22 -15.84
CA LYS A 389 19.94 14.27 -15.06
C LYS A 389 21.20 13.75 -14.34
N PHE A 390 21.39 12.44 -14.25
CA PHE A 390 22.45 11.82 -13.45
C PHE A 390 23.89 12.26 -13.79
N PRO A 391 24.30 12.42 -15.08
CA PRO A 391 25.66 12.86 -15.40
C PRO A 391 26.00 14.27 -14.86
N ASP A 392 25.05 15.20 -14.93
CA ASP A 392 25.23 16.57 -14.39
C ASP A 392 25.42 16.55 -12.87
N LEU A 393 24.74 15.64 -12.17
CA LEU A 393 24.93 15.45 -10.72
C LEU A 393 26.30 14.83 -10.42
N VAL A 394 26.71 13.80 -11.18
CA VAL A 394 28.03 13.17 -11.07
C VAL A 394 29.19 14.09 -11.49
N ALA A 395 28.92 15.13 -12.30
CA ALA A 395 29.89 16.17 -12.62
C ALA A 395 30.24 17.04 -11.40
N ASN A 396 29.30 17.17 -10.45
CA ASN A 396 29.47 17.90 -9.20
C ASN A 396 29.94 17.00 -8.04
N THR A 397 29.42 15.77 -7.95
CA THR A 397 29.64 14.84 -6.83
C THR A 397 30.12 13.46 -7.31
N PRO A 398 31.34 13.32 -7.85
CA PRO A 398 31.87 12.02 -8.26
C PRO A 398 32.32 11.16 -7.08
N GLN A 399 32.22 9.84 -7.24
CA GLN A 399 32.79 8.82 -6.36
C GLN A 399 33.65 7.83 -7.19
N ARG A 400 34.46 7.00 -6.53
CA ARG A 400 35.22 5.96 -7.21
C ARG A 400 34.34 4.74 -7.41
N THR A 401 34.02 4.38 -8.65
CA THR A 401 33.02 3.32 -8.93
C THR A 401 33.62 1.93 -9.03
N TYR A 402 34.89 1.81 -9.49
CA TYR A 402 35.58 0.53 -9.69
C TYR A 402 37.11 0.64 -9.54
N ALA A 403 37.74 -0.45 -9.09
CA ALA A 403 39.17 -0.66 -9.23
C ALA A 403 39.57 -1.11 -10.65
N ILE A 404 40.63 -0.53 -11.21
CA ILE A 404 41.21 -0.98 -12.48
C ILE A 404 42.14 -2.16 -12.19
N LEU A 405 41.58 -3.37 -12.16
CA LEU A 405 42.38 -4.60 -12.10
C LEU A 405 43.25 -4.75 -13.36
N THR A 406 44.42 -5.36 -13.21
CA THR A 406 45.34 -5.63 -14.33
C THR A 406 46.20 -6.84 -14.04
N LYS A 407 46.34 -7.73 -15.03
CA LYS A 407 47.16 -8.95 -14.92
C LYS A 407 48.63 -8.58 -14.68
N TYR A 408 49.30 -9.32 -13.79
CA TYR A 408 50.73 -9.14 -13.51
C TYR A 408 51.62 -9.22 -14.76
N GLU A 409 51.19 -9.97 -15.78
CA GLU A 409 51.85 -10.10 -17.08
C GLU A 409 52.09 -8.79 -17.84
N SER A 410 51.36 -7.71 -17.51
CA SER A 410 51.62 -6.37 -18.04
C SER A 410 52.93 -5.74 -17.53
N LEU A 411 53.45 -6.19 -16.37
CA LEU A 411 54.64 -5.62 -15.74
C LEU A 411 55.90 -6.34 -16.23
N ARG A 412 56.84 -5.59 -16.84
CA ARG A 412 58.15 -6.12 -17.26
C ARG A 412 58.94 -6.74 -16.10
N SER A 413 58.81 -6.14 -14.90
CA SER A 413 59.40 -6.64 -13.66
C SER A 413 58.82 -7.98 -13.22
N TYR A 414 57.52 -8.23 -13.40
CA TYR A 414 56.93 -9.55 -13.12
C TYR A 414 57.45 -10.61 -14.09
N MET A 415 57.53 -10.30 -15.40
CA MET A 415 58.06 -11.26 -16.38
C MET A 415 59.54 -11.61 -16.13
N ALA A 416 60.31 -10.76 -15.44
CA ALA A 416 61.68 -11.03 -15.01
C ALA A 416 61.80 -11.77 -13.66
N LEU A 417 60.78 -11.71 -12.80
CA LEU A 417 60.84 -12.19 -11.41
C LEU A 417 59.83 -13.31 -11.06
N LYS A 418 58.92 -13.69 -11.98
CA LYS A 418 57.93 -14.75 -11.74
C LYS A 418 58.58 -16.14 -11.64
N PRO A 419 58.05 -17.07 -10.82
CA PRO A 419 58.55 -18.44 -10.76
C PRO A 419 58.50 -19.11 -12.16
N PRO A 420 59.59 -19.71 -12.68
CA PRO A 420 59.63 -20.23 -14.06
C PRO A 420 58.62 -21.33 -14.40
N LYS A 421 58.04 -21.99 -13.38
CA LYS A 421 57.03 -23.04 -13.53
C LYS A 421 55.58 -22.55 -13.29
N LEU A 422 55.38 -21.27 -12.98
CA LEU A 422 54.06 -20.73 -12.68
C LEU A 422 53.17 -20.83 -13.93
N LYS A 423 52.13 -21.67 -13.86
CA LYS A 423 51.12 -21.78 -14.93
C LYS A 423 50.34 -20.45 -15.05
N PRO A 424 49.95 -20.02 -16.26
CA PRO A 424 48.98 -18.95 -16.44
C PRO A 424 47.67 -19.23 -15.70
N MET A 425 46.92 -18.17 -15.39
CA MET A 425 45.66 -18.23 -14.65
C MET A 425 44.53 -17.71 -15.54
N PHE A 426 43.59 -18.59 -15.89
CA PHE A 426 42.54 -18.33 -16.89
C PHE A 426 41.16 -18.14 -16.23
N TYR A 427 41.12 -17.28 -15.22
CA TYR A 427 39.91 -16.96 -14.45
C TYR A 427 38.76 -16.34 -15.29
N GLU A 428 39.06 -15.84 -16.50
CA GLU A 428 38.07 -15.36 -17.48
C GLU A 428 37.04 -16.43 -17.87
N ASN A 429 37.46 -17.68 -18.10
CA ASN A 429 36.55 -18.78 -18.43
C ASN A 429 35.74 -19.23 -17.20
N ALA A 430 36.38 -19.19 -16.02
CA ALA A 430 35.75 -19.52 -14.75
C ALA A 430 34.61 -18.56 -14.37
N ALA A 431 34.75 -17.26 -14.67
CA ALA A 431 33.70 -16.27 -14.48
C ALA A 431 32.46 -16.59 -15.34
N ILE A 432 32.66 -16.83 -16.64
CA ILE A 432 31.57 -17.20 -17.58
C ILE A 432 30.86 -18.48 -17.11
N TYR A 433 31.61 -19.50 -16.70
CA TYR A 433 31.05 -20.75 -16.20
C TYR A 433 30.26 -20.56 -14.90
N THR A 434 30.78 -19.79 -13.94
CA THR A 434 30.08 -19.54 -12.67
C THR A 434 28.86 -18.62 -12.81
N ASN A 435 28.81 -17.75 -13.81
CA ASN A 435 27.59 -17.01 -14.15
C ASN A 435 26.48 -17.92 -14.70
N ALA A 436 26.83 -18.94 -15.48
CA ALA A 436 25.87 -19.98 -15.89
C ALA A 436 25.39 -20.82 -14.69
N LEU A 437 26.29 -21.13 -13.74
CA LEU A 437 25.93 -21.76 -12.47
C LEU A 437 25.06 -20.87 -11.58
N LEU A 438 25.21 -19.53 -11.62
CA LEU A 438 24.36 -18.60 -10.87
C LEU A 438 22.92 -18.64 -11.39
N ASP A 439 22.72 -18.61 -12.71
CA ASP A 439 21.39 -18.77 -13.31
C ASP A 439 20.76 -20.12 -12.91
N ALA A 440 21.53 -21.21 -12.94
CA ALA A 440 21.06 -22.53 -12.50
C ALA A 440 20.72 -22.58 -11.00
N TYR A 441 21.53 -21.94 -10.15
CA TYR A 441 21.31 -21.84 -8.71
C TYR A 441 20.02 -21.07 -8.38
N MET A 442 19.82 -19.93 -9.04
CA MET A 442 18.62 -19.10 -8.84
C MET A 442 17.35 -19.78 -9.42
N ASP A 443 17.49 -20.56 -10.49
CA ASP A 443 16.40 -21.42 -10.98
C ASP A 443 16.06 -22.53 -9.98
N TYR A 444 17.04 -23.22 -9.40
CA TYR A 444 16.80 -24.21 -8.34
C TYR A 444 16.25 -23.56 -7.06
N LYS A 445 16.69 -22.36 -6.67
CA LYS A 445 16.12 -21.56 -5.56
C LYS A 445 14.63 -21.27 -5.79
N ASN A 446 14.24 -20.94 -7.03
CA ASN A 446 12.85 -20.72 -7.43
C ASN A 446 12.03 -22.03 -7.44
N ILE A 447 12.56 -23.12 -8.00
CA ILE A 447 11.91 -24.45 -7.96
C ILE A 447 11.66 -24.89 -6.51
N TYR A 448 12.67 -24.77 -5.64
CA TYR A 448 12.56 -25.11 -4.22
C TYR A 448 11.45 -24.33 -3.49
N ARG A 449 11.31 -23.03 -3.79
CA ARG A 449 10.21 -22.19 -3.27
C ARG A 449 8.86 -22.62 -3.83
N THR A 450 8.77 -22.77 -5.15
CA THR A 450 7.53 -23.15 -5.86
C THR A 450 6.98 -24.48 -5.34
N LEU A 451 7.83 -25.48 -5.11
CA LEU A 451 7.46 -26.76 -4.50
C LEU A 451 6.96 -26.58 -3.05
N GLY A 452 7.57 -25.66 -2.28
CA GLY A 452 7.10 -25.28 -0.94
C GLY A 452 5.70 -24.66 -0.95
N THR A 453 5.42 -23.73 -1.87
CA THR A 453 4.11 -23.11 -2.03
C THR A 453 3.07 -24.13 -2.51
N GLN A 454 3.41 -24.98 -3.49
CA GLN A 454 2.54 -26.05 -3.98
C GLN A 454 2.20 -27.07 -2.88
N LEU A 455 3.16 -27.46 -2.04
CA LEU A 455 2.92 -28.31 -0.88
C LEU A 455 1.88 -27.70 0.07
N PHE A 456 2.00 -26.40 0.37
CA PHE A 456 1.06 -25.67 1.21
C PHE A 456 -0.33 -25.55 0.56
N ASP A 457 -0.40 -25.18 -0.72
CA ASP A 457 -1.66 -25.05 -1.48
C ASP A 457 -2.44 -26.38 -1.58
N ILE A 458 -1.72 -27.49 -1.76
CA ILE A 458 -2.31 -28.84 -1.80
C ILE A 458 -2.80 -29.26 -0.41
N GLN A 459 -2.05 -28.95 0.66
CA GLN A 459 -2.51 -29.15 2.05
C GLN A 459 -3.74 -28.29 2.38
N ALA A 460 -3.79 -27.05 1.89
CA ALA A 460 -4.95 -26.16 1.95
C ALA A 460 -6.09 -26.55 0.98
N SER A 461 -5.96 -27.65 0.22
CA SER A 461 -6.93 -28.15 -0.75
C SER A 461 -7.32 -27.18 -1.88
N THR A 462 -6.52 -26.13 -2.13
CA THR A 462 -6.72 -25.17 -3.22
C THR A 462 -6.19 -25.70 -4.55
N LYS A 463 -5.17 -26.58 -4.51
CA LYS A 463 -4.55 -27.24 -5.66
C LYS A 463 -4.67 -28.76 -5.59
N LYS A 464 -4.60 -29.41 -6.75
CA LYS A 464 -4.54 -30.87 -6.90
C LYS A 464 -3.37 -31.29 -7.80
N PHE A 465 -2.81 -32.46 -7.50
CA PHE A 465 -1.89 -33.12 -8.41
C PHE A 465 -2.60 -33.48 -9.73
N VAL A 466 -1.88 -33.36 -10.84
CA VAL A 466 -2.17 -34.08 -12.07
C VAL A 466 -1.46 -35.42 -11.97
N GLY A 467 -2.17 -36.52 -12.25
CA GLY A 467 -1.54 -37.84 -12.33
C GLY A 467 -0.58 -37.92 -13.52
N TRP A 468 0.50 -38.67 -13.37
CA TRP A 468 1.31 -39.08 -14.52
C TRP A 468 0.49 -39.99 -15.46
N PRO A 469 0.84 -40.08 -16.76
CA PRO A 469 0.20 -41.03 -17.66
C PRO A 469 0.50 -42.49 -17.26
N ASP A 470 -0.37 -43.42 -17.68
CA ASP A 470 -0.37 -44.82 -17.20
C ASP A 470 0.86 -45.66 -17.59
N ASP A 471 1.75 -45.14 -18.44
CA ASP A 471 3.04 -45.76 -18.78
C ASP A 471 4.14 -45.49 -17.73
N VAL A 472 3.99 -44.44 -16.92
CA VAL A 472 4.94 -44.06 -15.86
C VAL A 472 4.79 -44.98 -14.64
N THR A 473 5.50 -46.10 -14.70
CA THR A 473 5.45 -47.18 -13.68
C THR A 473 6.62 -47.16 -12.68
N LYS A 474 7.58 -46.23 -12.81
CA LYS A 474 8.76 -46.11 -11.95
C LYS A 474 8.97 -44.65 -11.54
N PHE A 475 9.08 -44.39 -10.24
CA PHE A 475 9.30 -43.06 -9.66
C PHE A 475 10.64 -42.95 -8.93
N ALA A 476 11.11 -41.72 -8.76
CA ALA A 476 12.27 -41.37 -7.94
C ALA A 476 12.02 -41.64 -6.45
N ASP A 477 13.11 -41.94 -5.74
CA ASP A 477 13.12 -42.41 -4.35
C ASP A 477 14.25 -41.75 -3.54
N SER A 478 14.47 -42.19 -2.30
CA SER A 478 15.55 -41.65 -1.44
C SER A 478 16.98 -41.99 -1.90
N THR A 479 17.18 -43.00 -2.77
CA THR A 479 18.52 -43.38 -3.27
C THR A 479 18.95 -42.62 -4.52
N THR A 480 17.97 -42.08 -5.25
CA THR A 480 18.15 -41.44 -6.56
C THR A 480 18.31 -39.91 -6.49
N LEU A 481 17.92 -39.27 -5.36
CA LEU A 481 17.91 -37.81 -5.15
C LEU A 481 19.20 -37.04 -5.48
N SER A 482 20.37 -37.70 -5.47
CA SER A 482 21.68 -37.08 -5.68
C SER A 482 22.33 -37.41 -7.03
N LEU A 483 21.70 -38.26 -7.85
CA LEU A 483 22.19 -38.58 -9.20
C LEU A 483 22.05 -37.37 -10.15
N ILE A 484 22.72 -37.45 -11.31
CA ILE A 484 22.71 -36.40 -12.35
C ILE A 484 21.97 -36.92 -13.58
N ASP A 485 22.28 -38.16 -13.97
CA ASP A 485 21.72 -38.87 -15.13
C ASP A 485 20.37 -39.57 -14.81
N ASP A 486 19.75 -39.23 -13.68
CA ASP A 486 18.49 -39.83 -13.26
C ASP A 486 17.30 -38.99 -13.74
N GLU A 487 16.61 -39.50 -14.76
CA GLU A 487 15.42 -38.88 -15.35
C GLU A 487 14.11 -39.40 -14.71
N THR A 488 14.16 -40.21 -13.64
CA THR A 488 12.91 -40.78 -13.08
C THR A 488 12.02 -39.69 -12.45
N PRO A 489 10.72 -39.65 -12.78
CA PRO A 489 9.81 -38.62 -12.27
C PRO A 489 9.51 -38.80 -10.79
N PHE A 490 9.20 -37.70 -10.10
CA PHE A 490 8.74 -37.75 -8.72
C PHE A 490 7.26 -38.13 -8.66
N GLU A 491 6.90 -39.04 -7.75
CA GLU A 491 5.51 -39.50 -7.55
C GLU A 491 4.55 -38.32 -7.35
N ALA A 492 3.34 -38.40 -7.91
CA ALA A 492 2.30 -37.36 -7.81
C ALA A 492 1.61 -37.32 -6.42
N THR A 493 2.42 -37.27 -5.35
CA THR A 493 2.00 -37.25 -3.95
C THR A 493 2.76 -36.20 -3.15
N ILE A 494 2.24 -35.86 -1.96
CA ILE A 494 2.92 -34.96 -1.00
C ILE A 494 4.34 -35.47 -0.67
N LYS A 495 4.51 -36.80 -0.61
CA LYS A 495 5.81 -37.45 -0.35
C LYS A 495 6.76 -37.32 -1.55
N GLY A 496 6.29 -37.52 -2.77
CA GLY A 496 7.07 -37.30 -3.99
C GLY A 496 7.51 -35.84 -4.14
N LEU A 497 6.65 -34.89 -3.80
CA LEU A 497 6.95 -33.46 -3.87
C LEU A 497 7.94 -32.99 -2.78
N ASP A 498 7.91 -33.60 -1.59
CA ASP A 498 8.95 -33.39 -0.55
C ASP A 498 10.30 -34.00 -0.95
N LEU A 499 10.30 -35.21 -1.53
CA LEU A 499 11.51 -35.82 -2.12
C LEU A 499 12.10 -34.94 -3.23
N ALA A 500 11.26 -34.39 -4.12
CA ALA A 500 11.69 -33.43 -5.14
C ALA A 500 12.31 -32.17 -4.51
N ARG A 501 11.67 -31.59 -3.49
CA ARG A 501 12.21 -30.44 -2.75
C ARG A 501 13.55 -30.75 -2.08
N ARG A 502 13.76 -32.00 -1.63
CA ARG A 502 15.03 -32.48 -1.05
C ARG A 502 16.12 -32.69 -2.11
N ALA A 503 15.79 -33.28 -3.27
CA ALA A 503 16.70 -33.39 -4.42
C ALA A 503 17.13 -32.01 -4.94
N CYS A 504 16.18 -31.08 -5.06
CA CYS A 504 16.42 -29.69 -5.44
C CYS A 504 17.47 -29.01 -4.54
N ARG A 505 17.36 -29.19 -3.21
CA ARG A 505 18.37 -28.71 -2.25
C ARG A 505 19.74 -29.36 -2.49
N PHE A 506 19.80 -30.66 -2.81
CA PHE A 506 21.08 -31.32 -3.10
C PHE A 506 21.74 -30.80 -4.38
N GLN A 507 20.98 -30.50 -5.44
CA GLN A 507 21.56 -29.87 -6.64
C GLN A 507 22.11 -28.47 -6.32
N MET A 508 21.42 -27.64 -5.52
CA MET A 508 21.97 -26.35 -5.05
C MET A 508 23.29 -26.51 -4.26
N VAL A 509 23.39 -27.53 -3.41
CA VAL A 509 24.63 -27.83 -2.66
C VAL A 509 25.76 -28.30 -3.58
N LYS A 510 25.46 -29.01 -4.67
CA LYS A 510 26.47 -29.33 -5.70
C LYS A 510 26.99 -28.05 -6.38
N ILE A 511 26.12 -27.09 -6.71
CA ILE A 511 26.54 -25.83 -7.34
C ILE A 511 27.54 -25.07 -6.47
N VAL A 512 27.29 -24.96 -5.16
CA VAL A 512 28.24 -24.32 -4.23
C VAL A 512 29.60 -25.01 -4.26
N LYS A 513 29.62 -26.34 -4.14
CA LYS A 513 30.87 -27.14 -4.20
C LYS A 513 31.58 -27.06 -5.56
N GLU A 514 30.82 -26.90 -6.63
CA GLU A 514 31.38 -26.72 -7.96
C GLU A 514 32.08 -25.38 -8.08
N VAL A 515 31.45 -24.30 -7.58
CA VAL A 515 32.07 -22.97 -7.48
C VAL A 515 33.36 -23.00 -6.65
N ASP A 516 33.37 -23.71 -5.51
CA ASP A 516 34.58 -23.91 -4.70
C ASP A 516 35.68 -24.63 -5.53
N THR A 517 35.32 -25.69 -6.25
CA THR A 517 36.25 -26.47 -7.08
C THR A 517 36.85 -25.62 -8.22
N ILE A 518 36.05 -24.76 -8.85
CA ILE A 518 36.48 -23.86 -9.93
C ILE A 518 37.33 -22.69 -9.41
N GLU A 519 37.19 -22.30 -8.14
CA GLU A 519 38.04 -21.30 -7.50
C GLU A 519 39.48 -21.80 -7.32
N GLU A 520 39.64 -23.04 -6.84
CA GLU A 520 40.94 -23.71 -6.71
C GLU A 520 41.54 -24.07 -8.08
N HIS A 521 40.70 -24.56 -9.00
CA HIS A 521 41.06 -25.11 -10.31
C HIS A 521 40.30 -24.44 -11.47
N PRO A 522 40.60 -23.16 -11.80
CA PRO A 522 39.94 -22.44 -12.89
C PRO A 522 40.17 -23.05 -14.27
N ASP A 523 41.21 -23.88 -14.44
CA ASP A 523 41.44 -24.65 -15.65
C ASP A 523 40.35 -25.72 -15.92
N TYR A 524 39.61 -26.16 -14.89
CA TYR A 524 38.48 -27.08 -15.08
C TYR A 524 37.23 -26.41 -15.69
N ALA A 525 37.14 -25.08 -15.70
CA ALA A 525 36.05 -24.35 -16.36
C ALA A 525 36.10 -24.45 -17.91
N ALA A 526 37.19 -24.98 -18.45
CA ALA A 526 37.43 -25.13 -19.89
C ALA A 526 37.74 -26.58 -20.31
N ASP A 527 37.55 -27.57 -19.43
CA ASP A 527 37.75 -28.99 -19.76
C ASP A 527 36.44 -29.63 -20.27
N GLU A 528 36.30 -29.70 -21.60
CA GLU A 528 35.19 -30.35 -22.31
C GLU A 528 34.98 -31.84 -21.92
N LYS A 529 35.94 -32.48 -21.24
CA LYS A 529 35.87 -33.90 -20.85
C LYS A 529 35.38 -34.11 -19.42
N ARG A 530 35.17 -33.04 -18.65
CA ARG A 530 34.68 -33.12 -17.28
C ARG A 530 33.17 -33.40 -17.29
N PRO A 531 32.67 -34.38 -16.50
CA PRO A 531 31.24 -34.65 -16.44
C PRO A 531 30.48 -33.45 -15.85
N GLU A 532 29.20 -33.30 -16.22
CA GLU A 532 28.34 -32.25 -15.66
C GLU A 532 28.29 -32.37 -14.12
N ALA A 533 28.49 -31.25 -13.42
CA ALA A 533 28.50 -31.22 -11.95
C ALA A 533 27.09 -31.26 -11.33
N ILE A 534 26.06 -30.96 -12.13
CA ILE A 534 24.66 -30.80 -11.71
C ILE A 534 23.72 -31.36 -12.77
N GLN A 535 22.50 -31.71 -12.38
CA GLN A 535 21.44 -31.98 -13.37
C GLN A 535 20.97 -30.67 -14.02
N SER A 536 20.57 -30.70 -15.29
CA SER A 536 19.91 -29.57 -15.94
C SER A 536 18.62 -29.16 -15.24
N THR A 537 18.40 -27.85 -15.06
CA THR A 537 17.17 -27.31 -14.46
C THR A 537 15.93 -27.47 -15.35
N ILE A 538 16.09 -27.88 -16.61
CA ILE A 538 15.00 -28.23 -17.52
C ILE A 538 14.59 -29.69 -17.25
N ILE A 539 15.55 -30.63 -17.36
CA ILE A 539 15.35 -32.06 -17.06
C ILE A 539 14.78 -32.23 -15.64
N PHE A 540 15.29 -31.48 -14.66
CA PHE A 540 14.75 -31.53 -13.29
C PHE A 540 13.29 -31.08 -13.19
N ARG A 541 12.82 -30.13 -14.02
CA ARG A 541 11.42 -29.69 -14.06
C ARG A 541 10.52 -30.72 -14.73
N ASP A 542 10.99 -31.38 -15.78
CA ASP A 542 10.24 -32.42 -16.49
C ASP A 542 9.97 -33.66 -15.60
N ARG A 543 10.76 -33.83 -14.54
CA ARG A 543 10.55 -34.84 -13.49
C ARG A 543 9.48 -34.46 -12.45
N LEU A 544 8.98 -33.22 -12.42
CA LEU A 544 8.04 -32.76 -11.39
C LEU A 544 6.58 -33.03 -11.80
N PRO A 545 5.73 -33.59 -10.92
CA PRO A 545 4.33 -33.78 -11.23
C PRO A 545 3.64 -32.43 -11.37
N ALA A 546 2.90 -32.23 -12.46
CA ALA A 546 2.19 -30.98 -12.69
C ALA A 546 1.12 -30.76 -11.59
N VAL A 547 1.09 -29.55 -11.04
CA VAL A 547 0.09 -29.13 -10.04
C VAL A 547 -0.86 -28.14 -10.70
N LYS A 548 -2.17 -28.46 -10.70
CA LYS A 548 -3.23 -27.56 -11.18
C LYS A 548 -4.03 -27.03 -10.00
N ASP A 549 -4.61 -25.85 -10.16
CA ASP A 549 -5.68 -25.40 -9.28
C ASP A 549 -6.79 -26.46 -9.27
N LYS A 550 -7.30 -26.80 -8.07
CA LYS A 550 -8.45 -27.69 -7.96
C LYS A 550 -9.61 -26.96 -8.63
N GLU A 551 -10.18 -27.58 -9.66
CA GLU A 551 -11.13 -26.95 -10.58
C GLU A 551 -12.23 -26.20 -9.83
N LYS A 552 -12.05 -24.89 -9.72
CA LYS A 552 -13.15 -23.96 -9.45
C LYS A 552 -14.01 -24.00 -10.69
N VAL A 553 -15.30 -24.28 -10.52
CA VAL A 553 -16.27 -24.34 -11.61
C VAL A 553 -16.18 -23.02 -12.40
N PRO A 554 -16.06 -23.06 -13.73
CA PRO A 554 -15.33 -22.02 -14.45
C PRO A 554 -16.04 -20.67 -14.44
N PHE A 555 -15.27 -19.63 -14.07
CA PHE A 555 -15.61 -18.24 -14.37
C PHE A 555 -15.31 -17.96 -15.86
N SER A 556 -16.29 -18.27 -16.72
CA SER A 556 -16.20 -18.04 -18.17
C SER A 556 -16.74 -16.66 -18.54
N GLU A 557 -15.88 -15.71 -18.91
CA GLU A 557 -16.20 -14.59 -19.84
C GLU A 557 -14.91 -13.79 -20.21
N ILE A 558 -14.11 -14.33 -21.15
CA ILE A 558 -13.13 -13.55 -21.95
C ILE A 558 -13.29 -13.84 -23.45
N PHE A 559 -13.72 -15.05 -23.84
CA PHE A 559 -13.97 -15.41 -25.24
C PHE A 559 -15.37 -16.02 -25.46
N GLY A 560 -16.33 -15.17 -25.85
CA GLY A 560 -17.31 -15.49 -26.90
C GLY A 560 -18.42 -16.52 -26.63
N THR A 561 -18.57 -17.10 -25.43
CA THR A 561 -19.70 -17.97 -25.09
C THR A 561 -20.40 -17.56 -23.80
N GLU A 562 -21.65 -17.13 -23.93
CA GLU A 562 -22.55 -16.80 -22.82
C GLU A 562 -22.94 -18.08 -22.06
N ALA A 563 -22.16 -18.43 -21.03
CA ALA A 563 -22.54 -19.44 -20.05
C ALA A 563 -23.21 -18.76 -18.85
N PRO A 564 -24.45 -19.13 -18.46
CA PRO A 564 -25.15 -18.44 -17.38
C PRO A 564 -24.43 -18.65 -16.05
N CYS A 565 -23.87 -17.58 -15.48
CA CYS A 565 -23.21 -17.60 -14.18
C CYS A 565 -24.25 -17.81 -13.06
N PRO A 566 -24.30 -18.99 -12.39
CA PRO A 566 -25.34 -19.25 -11.41
C PRO A 566 -25.11 -18.44 -10.13
N LEU A 567 -26.18 -17.88 -9.59
CA LEU A 567 -26.16 -17.11 -8.33
C LEU A 567 -25.82 -17.99 -7.11
N LEU A 568 -26.27 -19.25 -7.13
CA LEU A 568 -25.92 -20.28 -6.17
C LEU A 568 -25.34 -21.47 -6.94
N GLU A 569 -24.11 -21.83 -6.61
CA GLU A 569 -23.47 -23.03 -7.13
C GLU A 569 -23.88 -24.24 -6.29
N ARG A 570 -24.26 -25.34 -6.96
CA ARG A 570 -24.56 -26.63 -6.31
C ARG A 570 -23.38 -27.57 -6.45
N VAL A 571 -22.94 -28.13 -5.34
CA VAL A 571 -21.86 -29.13 -5.26
C VAL A 571 -22.39 -30.36 -4.53
N GLU A 572 -22.04 -31.55 -5.01
CA GLU A 572 -22.48 -32.79 -4.36
C GLU A 572 -21.99 -32.86 -2.90
N GLY A 573 -22.94 -32.92 -1.96
CA GLY A 573 -22.66 -32.86 -0.52
C GLY A 573 -22.69 -31.46 0.12
N ASP A 574 -23.02 -30.39 -0.60
CA ASP A 574 -23.13 -29.02 -0.06
C ASP A 574 -24.25 -28.81 0.98
N GLY A 575 -25.23 -29.71 0.99
CA GLY A 575 -26.41 -29.66 1.86
C GLY A 575 -27.50 -28.68 1.41
N VAL A 576 -27.50 -28.20 0.17
CA VAL A 576 -28.47 -27.23 -0.38
C VAL A 576 -29.80 -27.89 -0.73
N THR A 577 -30.87 -27.49 -0.05
CA THR A 577 -32.22 -28.05 -0.28
C THR A 577 -32.82 -27.61 -1.62
N GLU A 578 -33.85 -28.32 -2.10
CA GLU A 578 -34.55 -27.93 -3.34
C GLU A 578 -35.24 -26.56 -3.22
N ALA A 579 -35.80 -26.23 -2.06
CA ALA A 579 -36.39 -24.93 -1.79
C ALA A 579 -35.36 -23.79 -1.85
N GLU A 580 -34.13 -24.04 -1.37
CA GLU A 580 -33.02 -23.08 -1.42
C GLU A 580 -32.54 -22.84 -2.85
N ALA A 581 -32.38 -23.90 -3.64
CA ALA A 581 -32.02 -23.79 -5.05
C ALA A 581 -33.13 -23.13 -5.89
N ALA A 582 -34.40 -23.44 -5.63
CA ALA A 582 -35.53 -22.78 -6.27
C ALA A 582 -35.59 -21.27 -5.94
N LYS A 583 -35.32 -20.91 -4.67
CA LYS A 583 -35.22 -19.50 -4.26
C LYS A 583 -34.04 -18.80 -4.93
N ALA A 584 -32.87 -19.42 -5.00
CA ALA A 584 -31.72 -18.88 -5.71
C ALA A 584 -31.99 -18.70 -7.22
N ALA A 585 -32.61 -19.70 -7.87
CA ALA A 585 -32.97 -19.64 -9.28
C ALA A 585 -34.01 -18.54 -9.59
N SER A 586 -34.93 -18.24 -8.65
CA SER A 586 -35.96 -17.22 -8.85
C SER A 586 -35.40 -15.82 -9.15
N TYR A 587 -34.25 -15.45 -8.57
CA TYR A 587 -33.60 -14.17 -8.85
C TYR A 587 -33.06 -14.08 -10.28
N GLY A 588 -32.67 -15.19 -10.89
CA GLY A 588 -32.20 -15.24 -12.28
C GLY A 588 -33.32 -15.02 -13.31
N VAL A 589 -34.59 -15.07 -12.89
CA VAL A 589 -35.75 -14.73 -13.74
C VAL A 589 -35.90 -13.21 -13.86
N ASP A 590 -35.77 -12.50 -12.75
CA ASP A 590 -35.92 -11.03 -12.70
C ASP A 590 -34.60 -10.29 -13.02
N GLN A 591 -33.45 -10.92 -12.78
CA GLN A 591 -32.09 -10.37 -13.00
C GLN A 591 -31.13 -11.46 -13.51
N PRO A 592 -31.06 -11.72 -14.83
CA PRO A 592 -30.22 -12.78 -15.38
C PRO A 592 -28.73 -12.70 -15.00
N ASP A 593 -28.15 -11.49 -14.99
CA ASP A 593 -26.74 -11.26 -14.66
C ASP A 593 -26.44 -11.16 -13.15
N VAL A 594 -27.42 -11.35 -12.25
CA VAL A 594 -27.20 -11.22 -10.79
C VAL A 594 -26.06 -12.11 -10.28
N GLY A 595 -25.92 -13.31 -10.88
CA GLY A 595 -24.85 -14.26 -10.56
C GLY A 595 -23.46 -13.90 -11.08
N LYS A 596 -23.30 -12.80 -11.83
CA LYS A 596 -21.98 -12.21 -12.18
C LYS A 596 -21.45 -11.31 -11.06
N PHE A 597 -22.32 -10.55 -10.41
CA PHE A 597 -21.96 -9.51 -9.44
C PHE A 597 -22.18 -9.89 -7.98
N GLN A 598 -23.00 -10.90 -7.72
CA GLN A 598 -23.31 -11.44 -6.39
C GLN A 598 -23.31 -12.98 -6.40
N LYS A 599 -23.06 -13.60 -5.25
CA LYS A 599 -23.12 -15.06 -5.03
C LYS A 599 -23.72 -15.39 -3.66
N LEU A 600 -24.61 -16.36 -3.63
CA LEU A 600 -25.14 -16.96 -2.39
C LEU A 600 -24.20 -18.08 -1.94
N ALA A 601 -23.72 -18.05 -0.69
CA ALA A 601 -22.91 -19.15 -0.16
C ALA A 601 -23.79 -20.26 0.47
N PRO A 602 -23.50 -21.56 0.25
CA PRO A 602 -24.28 -22.67 0.81
C PRO A 602 -24.40 -22.62 2.33
N MET A 603 -25.65 -22.57 2.81
CA MET A 603 -25.97 -22.31 4.21
C MET A 603 -25.65 -23.50 5.13
N VAL A 604 -25.30 -23.22 6.38
CA VAL A 604 -25.09 -24.22 7.44
C VAL A 604 -26.17 -24.14 8.51
N GLY A 605 -26.49 -25.28 9.14
CA GLY A 605 -27.57 -25.43 10.11
C GLY A 605 -28.83 -26.10 9.52
N SER A 606 -29.91 -26.17 10.29
CA SER A 606 -31.14 -26.90 9.91
C SER A 606 -32.22 -26.02 9.25
N PRO A 607 -32.92 -26.49 8.21
CA PRO A 607 -33.95 -25.70 7.50
C PRO A 607 -35.27 -25.65 8.30
N GLN A 608 -35.27 -24.87 9.38
CA GLN A 608 -36.42 -24.71 10.29
C GLN A 608 -36.77 -23.23 10.51
N GLY A 609 -38.06 -22.91 10.46
CA GLY A 609 -38.58 -21.54 10.46
C GLY A 609 -38.84 -21.03 9.04
N THR A 610 -38.83 -19.72 8.86
CA THR A 610 -39.09 -19.06 7.57
C THR A 610 -37.78 -18.80 6.83
N LEU A 611 -37.74 -19.15 5.54
CA LEU A 611 -36.65 -18.80 4.63
C LEU A 611 -36.62 -17.28 4.41
N PHE A 612 -35.46 -16.66 4.59
CA PHE A 612 -35.20 -15.25 4.30
C PHE A 612 -33.96 -15.10 3.44
N CYS A 613 -33.89 -14.03 2.64
CA CYS A 613 -32.71 -13.69 1.86
C CYS A 613 -32.65 -12.17 1.66
N ASN A 614 -31.55 -11.53 2.07
CA ASN A 614 -31.43 -10.08 1.89
C ASN A 614 -31.42 -9.67 0.40
N LEU A 615 -31.13 -10.58 -0.53
CA LEU A 615 -31.22 -10.33 -1.97
C LEU A 615 -32.65 -10.01 -2.46
N ASP A 616 -33.69 -10.25 -1.65
CA ASP A 616 -35.06 -9.76 -1.90
C ASP A 616 -35.15 -8.22 -2.01
N PHE A 617 -34.09 -7.48 -1.65
CA PHE A 617 -34.04 -6.02 -1.75
C PHE A 617 -32.62 -5.43 -1.93
N VAL A 618 -31.54 -6.23 -1.93
CA VAL A 618 -30.15 -5.75 -1.97
C VAL A 618 -29.57 -5.73 -3.38
N LYS A 619 -29.18 -4.53 -3.84
CA LYS A 619 -28.43 -4.35 -5.10
C LYS A 619 -26.91 -4.47 -4.91
N ALA A 620 -26.17 -4.55 -6.02
CA ALA A 620 -24.71 -4.67 -6.01
C ALA A 620 -23.97 -3.38 -5.59
N ASP A 621 -24.58 -2.20 -5.70
CA ASP A 621 -23.99 -0.94 -5.22
C ASP A 621 -24.04 -0.80 -3.68
N PHE A 622 -25.04 -1.39 -3.01
CA PHE A 622 -25.27 -1.22 -1.57
C PHE A 622 -24.08 -1.65 -0.70
N SER A 623 -23.83 -0.90 0.38
CA SER A 623 -22.84 -1.25 1.42
C SER A 623 -23.49 -1.46 2.78
N LEU A 624 -22.91 -2.34 3.60
CA LEU A 624 -23.36 -2.59 4.98
C LEU A 624 -22.80 -1.52 5.93
N ARG A 625 -23.66 -0.74 6.60
CA ARG A 625 -23.24 0.22 7.63
C ARG A 625 -23.11 -0.42 9.01
N THR A 626 -24.04 -1.29 9.41
CA THR A 626 -23.89 -2.10 10.64
C THR A 626 -24.42 -3.52 10.47
N VAL A 627 -23.84 -4.45 11.23
CA VAL A 627 -24.38 -5.80 11.44
C VAL A 627 -24.47 -6.05 12.95
N THR A 628 -25.64 -6.48 13.41
CA THR A 628 -25.96 -6.72 14.82
C THR A 628 -26.45 -8.15 15.00
N VAL A 629 -25.88 -8.86 15.97
CA VAL A 629 -26.22 -10.24 16.34
C VAL A 629 -26.66 -10.29 17.79
N ASP A 630 -27.86 -10.85 17.99
CA ASP A 630 -28.48 -11.08 19.28
C ASP A 630 -28.37 -12.58 19.63
N VAL A 631 -27.81 -12.90 20.80
CA VAL A 631 -27.49 -14.26 21.27
C VAL A 631 -28.15 -14.52 22.62
N ASN A 632 -28.78 -15.68 22.79
CA ASN A 632 -29.38 -16.12 24.05
C ASN A 632 -29.42 -17.66 24.11
N ASP A 633 -29.29 -18.26 25.29
CA ASP A 633 -29.31 -19.73 25.47
C ASP A 633 -28.27 -20.48 24.63
N GLY A 634 -27.16 -19.81 24.29
CA GLY A 634 -26.05 -20.37 23.51
C GLY A 634 -26.28 -20.35 21.99
N VAL A 635 -27.38 -19.74 21.51
CA VAL A 635 -27.74 -19.69 20.09
C VAL A 635 -28.00 -18.26 19.61
N VAL A 636 -27.76 -18.02 18.31
CA VAL A 636 -28.12 -16.76 17.66
C VAL A 636 -29.65 -16.69 17.55
N ILE A 637 -30.24 -15.76 18.31
CA ILE A 637 -31.69 -15.52 18.33
C ILE A 637 -32.12 -14.39 17.39
N GLY A 638 -31.24 -13.45 17.05
CA GLY A 638 -31.54 -12.37 16.12
C GLY A 638 -30.34 -11.96 15.28
N LEU A 639 -30.60 -11.55 14.05
CA LEU A 639 -29.64 -10.98 13.12
C LEU A 639 -30.29 -9.76 12.47
N SER A 640 -29.62 -8.60 12.52
CA SER A 640 -30.04 -7.42 11.77
C SER A 640 -28.87 -6.74 11.07
N VAL A 641 -29.17 -6.14 9.93
CA VAL A 641 -28.23 -5.60 8.96
C VAL A 641 -28.75 -4.25 8.48
N ARG A 642 -27.97 -3.20 8.74
CA ARG A 642 -28.24 -1.82 8.32
C ARG A 642 -27.34 -1.49 7.13
N TYR A 643 -27.91 -0.88 6.10
CA TYR A 643 -27.22 -0.48 4.89
C TYR A 643 -26.89 1.03 4.92
N THR A 644 -25.91 1.46 4.13
CA THR A 644 -25.50 2.89 4.04
C THR A 644 -26.61 3.80 3.51
N ASN A 645 -27.56 3.28 2.72
CA ASN A 645 -28.78 3.96 2.29
C ASN A 645 -29.89 4.03 3.38
N GLY A 646 -29.59 3.61 4.61
CA GLY A 646 -30.49 3.62 5.76
C GLY A 646 -31.52 2.48 5.78
N LEU A 647 -31.46 1.54 4.83
CA LEU A 647 -32.30 0.35 4.84
C LEU A 647 -31.93 -0.56 6.01
N LEU A 648 -32.94 -1.06 6.74
CA LEU A 648 -32.79 -2.06 7.80
C LEU A 648 -33.49 -3.36 7.40
N ALA A 649 -32.76 -4.46 7.53
CA ALA A 649 -33.23 -5.84 7.46
C ALA A 649 -33.00 -6.51 8.82
N ALA A 650 -33.99 -7.23 9.35
CA ALA A 650 -33.89 -7.89 10.65
C ALA A 650 -34.70 -9.20 10.63
N VAL A 651 -34.12 -10.27 11.19
CA VAL A 651 -34.71 -11.61 11.24
C VAL A 651 -34.40 -12.27 12.59
N GLY A 652 -35.31 -13.11 13.07
CA GLY A 652 -35.24 -13.68 14.41
C GLY A 652 -35.91 -12.79 15.45
N THR A 653 -35.67 -13.08 16.72
CA THR A 653 -36.26 -12.41 17.88
C THR A 653 -35.18 -11.60 18.59
N ALA A 654 -35.38 -10.30 18.73
CA ALA A 654 -34.39 -9.40 19.31
C ALA A 654 -34.34 -9.48 20.86
N GLY A 655 -33.14 -9.33 21.41
CA GLY A 655 -32.86 -9.35 22.86
C GLY A 655 -31.63 -10.21 23.21
N GLY A 656 -31.53 -10.65 24.46
CA GLY A 656 -30.35 -11.38 24.94
C GLY A 656 -29.08 -10.52 24.94
N ARG A 657 -27.92 -11.16 24.73
CA ARG A 657 -26.62 -10.50 24.52
C ARG A 657 -26.53 -9.96 23.10
N ARG A 658 -26.22 -8.67 22.94
CA ARG A 658 -26.03 -8.02 21.63
C ARG A 658 -24.55 -7.77 21.33
N SER A 659 -24.10 -8.22 20.16
CA SER A 659 -22.84 -7.83 19.53
C SER A 659 -23.12 -7.01 18.27
N THR A 660 -22.41 -5.90 18.07
CA THR A 660 -22.58 -5.01 16.90
C THR A 660 -21.23 -4.71 16.27
N LEU A 661 -21.19 -4.72 14.93
CA LEU A 661 -20.09 -4.21 14.10
C LEU A 661 -20.63 -3.05 13.26
N THR A 662 -19.97 -1.89 13.34
CA THR A 662 -20.14 -0.78 12.39
C THR A 662 -19.04 -0.89 11.34
N VAL A 663 -19.32 -0.52 10.09
CA VAL A 663 -18.36 -0.58 8.98
C VAL A 663 -18.27 0.76 8.29
N HIS A 664 -17.06 1.31 8.22
CA HIS A 664 -16.78 2.64 7.69
C HIS A 664 -16.36 2.57 6.21
N HIS A 665 -17.36 2.56 5.32
CA HIS A 665 -17.16 2.53 3.86
C HIS A 665 -16.53 3.81 3.33
N GLU A 666 -16.73 4.92 4.04
CA GLU A 666 -16.05 6.21 3.85
C GLU A 666 -14.52 6.04 3.89
N ASP A 667 -14.00 5.22 4.80
CA ASP A 667 -12.58 4.88 4.92
C ASP A 667 -12.15 3.72 3.99
N GLY A 668 -13.10 3.08 3.30
CA GLY A 668 -12.86 1.87 2.51
C GLY A 668 -12.80 0.58 3.34
N GLU A 669 -13.38 0.57 4.55
CA GLU A 669 -13.59 -0.65 5.32
C GLU A 669 -14.66 -1.55 4.68
N LYS A 670 -14.43 -2.87 4.71
CA LYS A 670 -15.29 -3.91 4.13
C LYS A 670 -15.20 -5.18 4.95
N ILE A 671 -16.32 -5.90 5.09
CA ILE A 671 -16.34 -7.26 5.64
C ILE A 671 -15.90 -8.24 4.54
N ILE A 672 -14.77 -8.91 4.76
CA ILE A 672 -14.06 -9.74 3.76
C ILE A 672 -14.06 -11.24 4.06
N ALA A 673 -14.33 -11.65 5.30
CA ALA A 673 -14.53 -13.07 5.66
C ALA A 673 -15.67 -13.23 6.67
N CYS A 674 -16.27 -14.41 6.70
CA CYS A 674 -17.31 -14.80 7.65
C CYS A 674 -17.01 -16.18 8.24
N SER A 675 -17.49 -16.45 9.44
CA SER A 675 -17.48 -17.81 10.00
C SER A 675 -18.75 -18.04 10.81
N ILE A 676 -19.39 -19.19 10.59
CA ILE A 676 -20.66 -19.54 11.20
C ILE A 676 -20.45 -20.84 11.98
N GLU A 677 -20.70 -20.81 13.28
CA GLU A 677 -20.73 -22.03 14.09
C GLU A 677 -22.16 -22.54 14.16
N THR A 678 -22.32 -23.84 13.99
CA THR A 678 -23.59 -24.53 14.22
C THR A 678 -23.39 -25.72 15.15
N GLY A 679 -24.42 -26.08 15.91
CA GLY A 679 -24.38 -27.20 16.83
C GLY A 679 -25.76 -27.56 17.35
N ARG A 680 -25.83 -28.68 18.08
CA ARG A 680 -27.06 -29.24 18.65
C ARG A 680 -26.99 -29.25 20.18
N LEU A 681 -28.10 -28.96 20.85
CA LEU A 681 -28.18 -29.03 22.31
C LEU A 681 -28.09 -30.49 22.79
N LYS A 682 -27.06 -30.81 23.59
CA LYS A 682 -26.78 -32.18 24.04
C LYS A 682 -27.80 -32.62 25.10
N GLY A 683 -28.16 -33.90 25.06
CA GLY A 683 -29.11 -34.51 26.00
C GLY A 683 -30.60 -34.27 25.67
N VAL A 684 -30.92 -33.54 24.60
CA VAL A 684 -32.31 -33.37 24.12
C VAL A 684 -32.56 -34.25 22.90
N GLU A 685 -33.57 -35.11 23.00
CA GLU A 685 -33.95 -36.01 21.91
C GLU A 685 -34.44 -35.21 20.69
N LYS A 686 -33.90 -35.52 19.51
CA LYS A 686 -34.22 -34.87 18.22
C LYS A 686 -34.09 -33.34 18.22
N ALA A 687 -33.26 -32.75 19.09
CA ALA A 687 -32.95 -31.33 19.04
C ALA A 687 -32.38 -30.93 17.66
N PRO A 688 -32.81 -29.79 17.10
CA PRO A 688 -32.32 -29.32 15.80
C PRO A 688 -30.91 -28.73 15.91
N THR A 689 -30.16 -28.78 14.81
CA THR A 689 -28.93 -28.01 14.66
C THR A 689 -29.27 -26.53 14.54
N ARG A 690 -28.67 -25.71 15.40
CA ARG A 690 -28.86 -24.26 15.52
C ARG A 690 -27.58 -23.52 15.15
N VAL A 691 -27.69 -22.25 14.77
CA VAL A 691 -26.53 -21.36 14.68
C VAL A 691 -26.13 -20.91 16.09
N THR A 692 -24.91 -21.23 16.52
CA THR A 692 -24.37 -20.92 17.86
C THR A 692 -23.42 -19.72 17.85
N ALA A 693 -22.84 -19.39 16.69
CA ALA A 693 -22.05 -18.17 16.50
C ALA A 693 -22.15 -17.63 15.07
N LEU A 694 -22.08 -16.29 14.95
CA LEU A 694 -21.73 -15.60 13.70
C LEU A 694 -20.51 -14.71 13.95
N ARG A 695 -19.49 -14.82 13.09
CA ARG A 695 -18.28 -13.99 13.11
C ARG A 695 -18.03 -13.36 11.76
N LEU A 696 -17.58 -12.10 11.77
CA LEU A 696 -17.33 -11.30 10.58
C LEU A 696 -15.98 -10.58 10.75
N TYR A 697 -15.17 -10.57 9.71
CA TYR A 697 -13.80 -10.05 9.72
C TYR A 697 -13.68 -8.92 8.70
N THR A 698 -13.12 -7.77 9.09
CA THR A 698 -12.94 -6.63 8.17
C THR A 698 -11.52 -6.52 7.62
N ASN A 699 -11.35 -5.83 6.50
CA ASN A 699 -10.04 -5.53 5.90
C ASN A 699 -9.21 -4.49 6.69
N ARG A 700 -9.70 -3.98 7.81
CA ARG A 700 -9.00 -2.99 8.66
C ARG A 700 -8.91 -3.38 10.15
N GLY A 701 -9.67 -4.38 10.60
CA GLY A 701 -9.74 -4.82 12.00
C GLY A 701 -10.57 -3.84 12.83
N PRO A 702 -11.87 -4.12 13.01
CA PRO A 702 -12.22 -5.07 14.07
C PRO A 702 -13.23 -6.17 13.65
N ASP A 703 -13.27 -7.25 14.43
CA ASP A 703 -14.13 -8.41 14.15
C ASP A 703 -15.46 -8.38 14.92
N LEU A 704 -16.55 -8.80 14.27
CA LEU A 704 -17.79 -9.15 14.99
C LEU A 704 -17.61 -10.51 15.68
N LEU A 705 -17.84 -10.57 16.99
CA LEU A 705 -17.98 -11.82 17.76
C LEU A 705 -19.42 -11.98 18.27
N GLY A 706 -20.31 -12.47 17.41
CA GLY A 706 -21.69 -12.81 17.75
C GLY A 706 -21.81 -14.23 18.32
N ASN A 707 -21.28 -14.44 19.54
CA ASN A 707 -21.32 -15.73 20.26
C ASN A 707 -21.57 -15.54 21.77
N SER A 708 -21.80 -16.64 22.49
CA SER A 708 -21.89 -16.65 23.96
C SER A 708 -20.56 -16.23 24.62
N GLU A 709 -20.62 -15.78 25.88
CA GLU A 709 -19.45 -15.25 26.60
C GLU A 709 -18.49 -16.35 27.10
N ASP A 710 -19.03 -17.55 27.35
CA ASP A 710 -18.28 -18.76 27.69
C ASP A 710 -17.70 -19.49 26.47
N TRP A 711 -17.89 -18.96 25.25
CA TRP A 711 -17.51 -19.63 24.01
C TRP A 711 -16.03 -20.00 24.00
N LYS A 712 -15.76 -21.26 23.69
CA LYS A 712 -14.41 -21.83 23.46
C LYS A 712 -14.46 -22.77 22.26
N PRO A 713 -13.33 -22.97 21.54
CA PRO A 713 -13.23 -23.94 20.46
C PRO A 713 -13.73 -25.31 20.91
N ALA A 714 -14.55 -25.96 20.07
CA ALA A 714 -15.15 -27.25 20.42
C ALA A 714 -14.09 -28.36 20.49
N VAL A 715 -14.15 -29.18 21.53
CA VAL A 715 -13.24 -30.33 21.71
C VAL A 715 -14.00 -31.58 21.27
N LYS A 716 -13.54 -32.23 20.18
CA LYS A 716 -14.21 -33.37 19.54
C LYS A 716 -15.68 -33.09 19.15
N GLY A 717 -16.00 -31.84 18.79
CA GLY A 717 -17.36 -31.42 18.44
C GLY A 717 -18.28 -31.17 19.64
N GLU A 718 -17.76 -31.12 20.86
CA GLU A 718 -18.51 -30.74 22.07
C GLU A 718 -17.97 -29.45 22.72
N GLY A 719 -18.84 -28.74 23.44
CA GLY A 719 -18.49 -27.50 24.12
C GLY A 719 -19.66 -26.86 24.86
N LEU A 720 -19.35 -25.92 25.75
CA LEU A 720 -20.33 -25.12 26.49
C LEU A 720 -20.69 -23.86 25.68
N ARG A 721 -21.99 -23.51 25.63
CA ARG A 721 -22.49 -22.24 25.09
C ARG A 721 -23.59 -21.73 26.03
N ASP A 722 -23.38 -20.56 26.62
CA ASP A 722 -24.27 -19.92 27.61
C ASP A 722 -24.66 -20.86 28.77
N GLY A 723 -23.66 -21.57 29.30
CA GLY A 723 -23.83 -22.53 30.39
C GLY A 723 -24.47 -23.87 29.98
N LYS A 724 -24.81 -24.07 28.70
CA LYS A 724 -25.45 -25.29 28.18
C LYS A 724 -24.47 -26.12 27.34
N GLN A 725 -24.55 -27.44 27.45
CA GLN A 725 -23.69 -28.35 26.69
C GLN A 725 -24.23 -28.57 25.28
N PHE A 726 -23.40 -28.35 24.27
CA PHE A 726 -23.68 -28.63 22.86
C PHE A 726 -22.80 -29.77 22.33
N GLU A 727 -23.34 -30.49 21.35
CA GLU A 727 -22.71 -31.55 20.57
C GLU A 727 -22.82 -31.23 19.07
N GLN A 728 -22.02 -31.91 18.24
CA GLN A 728 -21.94 -31.65 16.80
C GLN A 728 -21.62 -30.19 16.46
N LEU A 729 -20.79 -29.54 17.29
CA LEU A 729 -20.30 -28.18 17.05
C LEU A 729 -19.32 -28.16 15.87
N GLU A 730 -19.70 -27.49 14.80
CA GLU A 730 -18.92 -27.28 13.58
C GLU A 730 -18.84 -25.79 13.26
N LEU A 731 -17.62 -25.27 13.09
CA LEU A 731 -17.34 -23.90 12.67
C LEU A 731 -16.96 -23.91 11.19
N LYS A 732 -17.84 -23.42 10.31
CA LYS A 732 -17.54 -23.28 8.88
C LYS A 732 -17.07 -21.87 8.58
N HIS A 733 -15.86 -21.78 8.02
CA HIS A 733 -15.33 -20.54 7.44
C HIS A 733 -15.90 -20.32 6.04
N PHE A 734 -16.12 -19.06 5.68
CA PHE A 734 -16.65 -18.65 4.39
C PHE A 734 -15.76 -17.57 3.79
N ASP A 735 -15.11 -17.91 2.67
CA ASP A 735 -14.29 -17.02 1.85
C ASP A 735 -15.14 -16.31 0.77
N PRO A 736 -14.66 -15.18 0.22
CA PRO A 736 -15.27 -14.51 -0.93
C PRO A 736 -15.48 -15.42 -2.14
N LEU A 737 -16.73 -15.54 -2.60
CA LEU A 737 -17.10 -16.26 -3.82
C LEU A 737 -16.91 -15.44 -5.11
N LEU A 738 -16.37 -14.21 -5.01
CA LEU A 738 -16.04 -13.33 -6.13
C LEU A 738 -14.69 -12.62 -5.87
N VAL A 739 -14.01 -12.20 -6.93
CA VAL A 739 -12.80 -11.35 -6.81
C VAL A 739 -13.21 -9.97 -6.29
N ASN A 740 -12.56 -9.50 -5.22
CA ASN A 740 -12.87 -8.24 -4.51
C ASN A 740 -14.27 -8.18 -3.87
N ALA A 741 -14.89 -9.33 -3.58
CA ALA A 741 -16.18 -9.38 -2.90
C ALA A 741 -16.12 -8.84 -1.48
N GLN A 742 -17.25 -8.31 -1.04
CA GLN A 742 -17.57 -8.03 0.35
C GLN A 742 -18.92 -8.66 0.70
N ILE A 743 -19.22 -8.82 1.98
CA ILE A 743 -20.53 -9.32 2.40
C ILE A 743 -21.58 -8.23 2.16
N LYS A 744 -22.62 -8.58 1.39
CA LYS A 744 -23.77 -7.73 1.03
C LYS A 744 -25.01 -8.01 1.89
N GLY A 745 -24.97 -9.08 2.70
CA GLY A 745 -26.08 -9.48 3.57
C GLY A 745 -26.00 -10.97 3.88
N PHE A 746 -27.12 -11.54 4.32
CA PHE A 746 -27.25 -12.96 4.64
C PHE A 746 -28.54 -13.53 4.08
N TRP A 747 -28.56 -14.86 3.96
CA TRP A 747 -29.75 -15.65 3.70
C TRP A 747 -29.77 -16.84 4.67
N GLY A 748 -30.96 -17.34 5.01
CA GLY A 748 -31.10 -18.28 6.13
C GLY A 748 -32.51 -18.76 6.37
N TYR A 749 -32.65 -19.62 7.39
CA TYR A 749 -33.94 -19.94 8.01
C TYR A 749 -33.95 -19.41 9.44
N GLY A 750 -35.02 -18.70 9.79
CA GLY A 750 -35.19 -18.14 11.13
C GLY A 750 -36.64 -18.07 11.58
N THR A 751 -36.83 -18.09 12.89
CA THR A 751 -38.14 -17.97 13.55
C THR A 751 -38.16 -16.71 14.42
N THR A 752 -38.95 -15.74 14.00
CA THR A 752 -39.27 -14.53 14.77
C THR A 752 -40.51 -14.78 15.62
N THR A 753 -40.45 -14.43 16.91
CA THR A 753 -41.59 -14.52 17.83
C THR A 753 -41.74 -13.21 18.63
N PRO A 754 -42.85 -12.99 19.35
CA PRO A 754 -43.03 -11.77 20.16
C PRO A 754 -42.15 -11.69 21.42
N GLN A 755 -41.65 -12.83 21.92
CA GLN A 755 -40.88 -12.94 23.17
C GLN A 755 -39.95 -14.16 23.08
N ILE A 756 -38.68 -14.02 23.48
CA ILE A 756 -37.65 -15.07 23.38
C ILE A 756 -38.13 -16.38 24.03
N ASN A 757 -38.02 -17.48 23.28
CA ASN A 757 -38.43 -18.83 23.68
C ASN A 757 -37.61 -19.87 22.90
N SER A 758 -37.78 -21.16 23.20
CA SER A 758 -36.99 -22.26 22.62
C SER A 758 -37.10 -22.41 21.10
N THR A 759 -38.20 -21.99 20.47
CA THR A 759 -38.36 -22.02 19.00
C THR A 759 -37.86 -20.76 18.31
N SER A 760 -37.49 -19.72 19.06
CA SER A 760 -36.98 -18.46 18.54
C SER A 760 -35.55 -18.58 18.03
N GLY A 761 -35.25 -17.93 16.91
CA GLY A 761 -33.88 -17.66 16.47
C GLY A 761 -33.52 -18.14 15.07
N ILE A 762 -32.23 -18.12 14.78
CA ILE A 762 -31.68 -18.57 13.50
C ILE A 762 -31.33 -20.06 13.60
N PHE A 763 -31.77 -20.83 12.61
CA PHE A 763 -31.57 -22.28 12.52
C PHE A 763 -30.58 -22.64 11.43
N ARG A 764 -30.54 -21.86 10.34
CA ARG A 764 -29.63 -22.04 9.20
C ARG A 764 -29.25 -20.68 8.60
N LEU A 765 -28.01 -20.52 8.17
CA LEU A 765 -27.46 -19.23 7.72
C LEU A 765 -26.32 -19.40 6.71
N GLY A 766 -26.21 -18.46 5.76
CA GLY A 766 -25.06 -18.27 4.88
C GLY A 766 -24.87 -16.80 4.49
N PRO A 767 -23.64 -16.34 4.21
CA PRO A 767 -23.39 -15.01 3.69
C PRO A 767 -23.81 -14.84 2.23
N ILE A 768 -24.14 -13.61 1.85
CA ILE A 768 -24.28 -13.17 0.46
C ILE A 768 -23.04 -12.35 0.12
N TRP A 769 -22.28 -12.81 -0.87
CA TRP A 769 -21.12 -12.09 -1.39
C TRP A 769 -21.53 -11.19 -2.55
N GLY A 770 -20.88 -10.05 -2.70
CA GLY A 770 -21.05 -9.21 -3.88
C GLY A 770 -19.97 -8.16 -4.04
N ASN A 771 -19.70 -7.83 -5.30
CA ASN A 771 -18.81 -6.75 -5.68
C ASN A 771 -19.56 -5.41 -5.59
N LYS A 772 -18.82 -4.29 -5.57
CA LYS A 772 -19.45 -2.98 -5.83
C LYS A 772 -19.56 -2.82 -7.34
N GLU A 773 -20.78 -2.90 -7.86
CA GLU A 773 -21.03 -2.55 -9.25
C GLU A 773 -20.78 -1.03 -9.44
N SER A 774 -20.00 -0.69 -10.45
CA SER A 774 -20.05 0.63 -11.06
C SER A 774 -21.07 0.53 -12.18
N THR A 775 -22.24 1.15 -12.01
CA THR A 775 -23.36 1.07 -12.97
C THR A 775 -23.11 1.91 -14.23
N ALA A 776 -21.97 1.69 -14.88
CA ALA A 776 -21.82 1.87 -16.31
C ALA A 776 -22.34 0.59 -16.99
N ALA A 777 -23.66 0.40 -16.94
CA ALA A 777 -24.30 -0.74 -17.58
C ALA A 777 -24.07 -0.69 -19.10
N THR A 778 -23.75 -1.82 -19.71
CA THR A 778 -23.45 -1.93 -21.15
C THR A 778 -24.72 -1.77 -22.00
N VAL A 779 -25.26 -0.56 -22.05
CA VAL A 779 -26.09 -0.12 -23.18
C VAL A 779 -25.15 0.04 -24.38
N GLY A 780 -25.56 -0.49 -25.54
CA GLY A 780 -24.68 -0.59 -26.71
C GLY A 780 -24.21 0.76 -27.26
N ILE A 781 -23.10 0.72 -28.00
CA ILE A 781 -22.50 1.86 -28.72
C ILE A 781 -23.57 2.57 -29.56
N PRO A 782 -23.77 3.87 -29.31
CA PRO A 782 -23.38 4.89 -30.28
C PRO A 782 -22.26 5.79 -29.74
N ASP A 783 -21.61 6.53 -30.64
CA ASP A 783 -20.63 7.55 -30.28
C ASP A 783 -21.30 8.75 -29.58
N GLU A 784 -21.08 8.90 -28.27
CA GLU A 784 -21.27 10.18 -27.58
C GLU A 784 -19.97 10.57 -26.85
N GLU A 785 -19.64 11.87 -26.92
CA GLU A 785 -18.47 12.45 -26.25
C GLU A 785 -18.56 12.26 -24.72
N PRO A 786 -17.43 12.18 -23.98
CA PRO A 786 -17.47 12.04 -22.53
C PRO A 786 -18.20 13.23 -21.89
N ILE A 787 -19.44 12.97 -21.43
CA ILE A 787 -20.36 14.01 -20.98
C ILE A 787 -19.79 14.70 -19.73
N ASP A 788 -19.42 15.97 -19.88
CA ASP A 788 -18.95 16.82 -18.80
C ASP A 788 -20.10 17.06 -17.79
N THR A 789 -20.06 16.33 -16.68
CA THR A 789 -21.10 16.37 -15.65
C THR A 789 -21.24 17.75 -15.00
N ALA A 790 -20.21 18.61 -15.04
CA ALA A 790 -20.30 19.97 -14.54
C ALA A 790 -21.24 20.87 -15.37
N LYS A 791 -21.53 20.49 -16.63
CA LYS A 791 -22.51 21.18 -17.50
C LYS A 791 -23.95 20.68 -17.31
N ILE A 792 -24.16 19.60 -16.56
CA ILE A 792 -25.49 18.99 -16.39
C ILE A 792 -26.31 19.79 -15.36
N MET A 793 -27.46 20.33 -15.79
CA MET A 793 -28.43 20.98 -14.92
C MET A 793 -29.72 20.15 -14.83
N THR A 794 -30.19 19.87 -13.61
CA THR A 794 -31.51 19.25 -13.37
C THR A 794 -32.41 20.18 -12.56
N ASN A 795 -33.72 19.89 -12.53
CA ASN A 795 -34.70 20.68 -11.78
C ASN A 795 -35.12 19.95 -10.50
N THR A 796 -35.52 20.74 -9.50
CA THR A 796 -36.07 20.20 -8.25
C THR A 796 -37.41 19.53 -8.49
N GLU A 797 -37.57 18.31 -7.97
CA GLU A 797 -38.89 17.68 -7.81
C GLU A 797 -39.19 17.42 -6.33
N ALA A 798 -40.47 17.42 -5.96
CA ALA A 798 -40.91 16.98 -4.64
C ALA A 798 -42.19 16.16 -4.73
N ARG A 799 -42.35 15.25 -3.77
CA ARG A 799 -43.52 14.40 -3.54
C ARG A 799 -43.78 14.28 -2.04
N TYR A 800 -44.94 13.74 -1.71
CA TYR A 800 -45.12 13.06 -0.44
C TYR A 800 -45.73 11.68 -0.70
N TRP A 801 -45.43 10.73 0.18
CA TRP A 801 -45.92 9.36 0.09
C TRP A 801 -46.68 9.04 1.36
N SER A 802 -47.90 8.52 1.22
CA SER A 802 -48.81 8.25 2.35
C SER A 802 -49.30 6.82 2.33
N GLY A 803 -49.13 6.11 3.46
CA GLY A 803 -49.67 4.75 3.62
C GLY A 803 -51.20 4.71 3.51
N TYR A 804 -51.88 5.71 4.08
CA TYR A 804 -53.34 5.82 4.02
C TYR A 804 -53.86 6.02 2.59
N GLU A 805 -53.27 6.96 1.84
CA GLU A 805 -53.75 7.33 0.50
C GLU A 805 -53.23 6.37 -0.58
N HIS A 806 -51.91 6.15 -0.63
CA HIS A 806 -51.24 5.46 -1.74
C HIS A 806 -51.15 3.94 -1.54
N LYS A 807 -51.40 3.43 -0.32
CA LYS A 807 -51.43 1.99 0.01
C LYS A 807 -52.73 1.56 0.70
N GLY A 808 -53.73 2.43 0.77
CA GLY A 808 -55.05 2.09 1.31
C GLY A 808 -55.05 1.65 2.79
N TRP A 809 -54.06 2.06 3.59
CA TRP A 809 -53.98 1.64 5.00
C TRP A 809 -55.21 2.08 5.81
N ARG A 810 -55.84 1.16 6.53
CA ARG A 810 -57.02 1.41 7.39
C ARG A 810 -56.87 0.66 8.72
N GLY A 811 -57.36 1.23 9.82
CA GLY A 811 -57.17 0.68 11.17
C GLY A 811 -55.70 0.64 11.62
N SER A 812 -55.43 0.15 12.82
CA SER A 812 -54.07 -0.03 13.36
C SER A 812 -53.61 -1.48 13.21
N VAL A 813 -52.41 -1.70 12.66
CA VAL A 813 -51.81 -3.04 12.48
C VAL A 813 -50.35 -3.00 12.89
N ALA A 814 -49.88 -4.02 13.63
CA ALA A 814 -48.51 -4.08 14.10
C ALA A 814 -47.51 -4.33 12.96
N GLY A 815 -46.37 -3.63 12.97
CA GLY A 815 -45.26 -3.92 12.05
C GLY A 815 -45.50 -3.57 10.57
N ARG A 816 -46.33 -2.56 10.28
CA ARG A 816 -46.60 -2.11 8.91
C ARG A 816 -45.34 -1.70 8.16
N CYS A 817 -45.26 -2.12 6.90
CA CYS A 817 -44.26 -1.74 5.91
C CYS A 817 -44.96 -1.30 4.63
N ALA A 818 -44.47 -0.23 4.00
CA ALA A 818 -44.84 0.18 2.65
C ALA A 818 -43.58 0.44 1.82
N THR A 819 -43.70 0.19 0.52
CA THR A 819 -42.70 0.53 -0.50
C THR A 819 -43.40 1.31 -1.61
N PHE A 820 -42.94 2.53 -1.86
CA PHE A 820 -43.44 3.45 -2.87
C PHE A 820 -42.37 3.63 -3.94
N ALA A 821 -42.75 3.51 -5.21
CA ALA A 821 -41.87 3.76 -6.34
C ALA A 821 -42.37 5.00 -7.08
N ASP A 822 -41.45 5.92 -7.40
CA ASP A 822 -41.66 7.07 -8.25
C ASP A 822 -40.84 6.86 -9.53
N THR A 823 -41.45 7.14 -10.68
CA THR A 823 -40.76 7.07 -11.98
C THR A 823 -40.76 8.47 -12.57
N PHE A 824 -39.58 8.98 -12.90
CA PHE A 824 -39.48 10.32 -13.48
C PHE A 824 -40.08 10.35 -14.89
N ALA A 825 -40.73 11.45 -15.26
CA ALA A 825 -41.44 11.58 -16.54
C ALA A 825 -40.52 11.44 -17.78
N ARG A 826 -39.21 11.60 -17.58
CA ARG A 826 -38.12 11.20 -18.47
C ARG A 826 -36.94 10.76 -17.59
N PRO A 827 -36.04 9.87 -18.06
CA PRO A 827 -34.77 9.64 -17.39
C PRO A 827 -34.00 10.95 -17.22
N LEU A 828 -33.43 11.15 -16.04
CA LEU A 828 -32.49 12.23 -15.76
C LEU A 828 -31.11 11.86 -16.32
N PRO A 829 -30.29 12.84 -16.73
CA PRO A 829 -28.97 12.60 -17.31
C PRO A 829 -27.91 12.07 -16.30
N ILE A 830 -28.26 11.95 -15.02
CA ILE A 830 -27.47 11.39 -13.92
C ILE A 830 -28.41 10.81 -12.84
N VAL A 831 -27.92 9.88 -12.02
CA VAL A 831 -28.56 9.53 -10.74
C VAL A 831 -28.68 10.79 -9.86
N PRO A 832 -29.89 11.22 -9.45
CA PRO A 832 -30.05 12.41 -8.63
C PRO A 832 -29.77 12.15 -7.14
N THR A 833 -29.52 13.22 -6.38
CA THR A 833 -29.62 13.16 -4.90
C THR A 833 -31.07 13.29 -4.47
N VAL A 834 -31.53 12.40 -3.58
CA VAL A 834 -32.91 12.38 -3.07
C VAL A 834 -32.92 12.41 -1.54
N ILE A 835 -33.51 13.46 -0.97
CA ILE A 835 -33.71 13.62 0.48
C ILE A 835 -35.13 13.21 0.88
N TYR A 836 -35.29 12.69 2.10
CA TYR A 836 -36.56 12.18 2.61
C TYR A 836 -36.67 12.36 4.13
N GLY A 837 -37.88 12.54 4.65
CA GLY A 837 -38.12 12.76 6.08
C GLY A 837 -39.59 12.56 6.48
N PHE A 838 -39.86 12.32 7.76
CA PHE A 838 -41.23 12.12 8.24
C PHE A 838 -42.06 13.40 8.09
N ARG A 839 -43.22 13.28 7.43
CA ARG A 839 -44.27 14.29 7.31
C ARG A 839 -45.42 14.03 8.29
N VAL A 840 -45.78 12.76 8.46
CA VAL A 840 -46.82 12.30 9.41
C VAL A 840 -46.40 10.96 10.02
N ILE A 841 -46.64 10.84 11.31
CA ILE A 841 -46.51 9.62 12.10
C ILE A 841 -47.87 9.39 12.78
N ASP A 842 -48.51 8.24 12.59
CA ASP A 842 -49.75 7.89 13.30
C ASP A 842 -49.70 6.42 13.75
N VAL A 843 -49.40 6.26 15.04
CA VAL A 843 -49.11 4.97 15.69
C VAL A 843 -49.86 4.86 17.02
N ALA A 844 -50.14 3.64 17.47
CA ALA A 844 -50.47 3.40 18.88
C ALA A 844 -49.27 3.83 19.73
N ASN A 845 -49.50 4.51 20.86
CA ASN A 845 -48.40 4.98 21.70
C ASN A 845 -47.63 3.82 22.37
N ILE A 846 -48.30 2.74 22.77
CA ILE A 846 -47.68 1.59 23.44
C ILE A 846 -46.59 0.96 22.56
N ASN A 847 -45.38 0.82 23.11
CA ASN A 847 -44.17 0.30 22.45
C ASN A 847 -43.69 1.08 21.19
N ALA A 848 -44.14 2.33 21.03
CA ALA A 848 -43.86 3.20 19.88
C ALA A 848 -43.22 4.53 20.31
N PRO A 849 -42.72 5.38 19.39
CA PRO A 849 -42.43 5.08 18.00
C PRO A 849 -41.23 4.13 17.87
N ARG A 850 -41.36 3.17 16.96
CA ARG A 850 -40.25 2.41 16.35
C ARG A 850 -40.46 2.42 14.85
N LEU A 851 -39.83 3.37 14.16
CA LEU A 851 -40.18 3.82 12.82
C LEU A 851 -38.92 4.12 12.02
N ALA A 852 -38.90 3.73 10.74
CA ALA A 852 -37.80 4.03 9.82
C ALA A 852 -38.32 4.38 8.42
N LEU A 853 -37.73 5.41 7.82
CA LEU A 853 -37.73 5.66 6.39
C LEU A 853 -36.38 5.23 5.80
N SER A 854 -36.38 4.79 4.55
CA SER A 854 -35.16 4.47 3.79
C SER A 854 -35.42 4.63 2.30
N LEU A 855 -34.38 4.81 1.49
CA LEU A 855 -34.48 4.68 0.03
C LEU A 855 -33.81 3.38 -0.45
N PRO A 856 -34.56 2.30 -0.67
CA PRO A 856 -34.07 1.10 -1.34
C PRO A 856 -33.49 1.32 -2.75
N SER A 857 -33.85 2.38 -3.48
CA SER A 857 -33.18 2.66 -4.76
C SER A 857 -33.28 4.11 -5.19
N VAL A 858 -32.26 4.58 -5.90
CA VAL A 858 -32.32 5.75 -6.78
C VAL A 858 -31.67 5.34 -8.12
N SER A 859 -32.16 5.90 -9.21
CA SER A 859 -31.59 5.78 -10.56
C SER A 859 -31.93 7.03 -11.38
N GLU A 860 -31.36 7.15 -12.57
CA GLU A 860 -31.74 8.08 -13.63
C GLU A 860 -33.25 8.05 -13.90
N THR A 861 -33.89 6.89 -13.73
CA THR A 861 -35.29 6.63 -14.07
C THR A 861 -36.29 6.87 -12.94
N GLY A 862 -35.85 6.98 -11.68
CA GLY A 862 -36.76 7.12 -10.55
C GLY A 862 -36.13 6.82 -9.19
N TYR A 863 -36.98 6.59 -8.18
CA TYR A 863 -36.55 6.13 -6.86
C TYR A 863 -37.59 5.26 -6.16
N THR A 864 -37.12 4.48 -5.20
CA THR A 864 -37.96 3.68 -4.29
C THR A 864 -37.76 4.18 -2.87
N LEU A 865 -38.85 4.57 -2.20
CA LEU A 865 -38.91 4.87 -0.77
C LEU A 865 -39.56 3.70 -0.02
N SER A 866 -39.00 3.27 1.12
CA SER A 866 -39.68 2.37 2.06
C SER A 866 -39.94 3.06 3.40
N ALA A 867 -41.16 2.91 3.91
CA ALA A 867 -41.59 3.37 5.23
C ALA A 867 -41.98 2.17 6.08
N LYS A 868 -41.36 2.02 7.26
CA LYS A 868 -41.46 0.85 8.13
C LYS A 868 -41.81 1.25 9.57
N SER A 869 -42.53 0.36 10.24
CA SER A 869 -42.83 0.35 11.66
C SER A 869 -42.55 -1.02 12.26
N PHE A 870 -42.29 -1.10 13.56
CA PHE A 870 -41.88 -2.33 14.23
C PHE A 870 -42.55 -2.49 15.60
N LEU A 871 -43.09 -3.67 15.91
CA LEU A 871 -43.57 -4.09 17.25
C LEU A 871 -44.75 -3.31 17.88
N HIS A 872 -45.17 -2.18 17.31
CA HIS A 872 -46.37 -1.42 17.73
C HIS A 872 -47.38 -1.30 16.58
N GLY A 873 -48.65 -1.08 16.92
CA GLY A 873 -49.73 -0.89 15.96
C GLY A 873 -49.60 0.44 15.24
N THR A 874 -49.55 0.44 13.90
CA THR A 874 -49.42 1.63 13.07
C THR A 874 -50.69 1.85 12.25
N VAL A 875 -51.16 3.10 12.20
CA VAL A 875 -52.32 3.53 11.40
C VAL A 875 -51.86 4.16 10.10
N ASN A 876 -51.02 5.20 10.15
CA ASN A 876 -50.47 5.87 8.96
C ASN A 876 -48.99 6.22 9.16
N LEU A 877 -48.24 6.25 8.06
CA LEU A 877 -46.92 6.88 7.98
C LEU A 877 -46.89 7.67 6.67
N GLU A 878 -46.39 8.90 6.75
CA GLU A 878 -46.15 9.71 5.58
C GLU A 878 -44.74 10.31 5.58
N ALA A 879 -44.14 10.34 4.39
CA ALA A 879 -42.85 10.94 4.16
C ALA A 879 -42.97 12.09 3.16
N SER A 880 -42.22 13.16 3.37
CA SER A 880 -41.86 14.09 2.30
C SER A 880 -40.62 13.55 1.59
N VAL A 881 -40.54 13.74 0.27
CA VAL A 881 -39.37 13.41 -0.54
C VAL A 881 -39.09 14.57 -1.49
N MET A 882 -37.81 14.91 -1.66
CA MET A 882 -37.35 15.92 -2.62
C MET A 882 -36.12 15.43 -3.37
N VAL A 883 -36.16 15.57 -4.69
CA VAL A 883 -35.06 15.36 -5.63
C VAL A 883 -34.33 16.69 -5.79
N LEU A 884 -33.05 16.74 -5.45
CA LEU A 884 -32.28 17.98 -5.48
C LEU A 884 -31.79 18.33 -6.90
N PRO A 885 -31.73 19.62 -7.27
CA PRO A 885 -31.26 20.06 -8.58
C PRO A 885 -29.73 20.03 -8.67
N HIS A 886 -29.21 19.38 -9.70
CA HIS A 886 -27.79 19.39 -10.04
C HIS A 886 -27.39 20.66 -10.78
N GLY A 887 -26.13 21.08 -10.66
CA GLY A 887 -25.55 22.24 -11.35
C GLY A 887 -26.03 23.62 -10.88
N LYS A 888 -27.13 23.72 -10.11
CA LYS A 888 -27.66 24.99 -9.58
C LYS A 888 -27.04 25.44 -8.26
N VAL A 889 -26.78 24.50 -7.36
CA VAL A 889 -26.34 24.75 -5.97
C VAL A 889 -25.43 23.59 -5.54
N ALA A 890 -24.28 23.91 -4.93
CA ALA A 890 -23.36 22.92 -4.36
C ALA A 890 -23.89 22.38 -3.02
N PHE A 891 -24.92 21.54 -3.08
CA PHE A 891 -25.46 20.85 -1.90
C PHE A 891 -24.49 19.79 -1.38
N GLN A 892 -24.41 19.68 -0.05
CA GLN A 892 -23.87 18.50 0.63
C GLN A 892 -24.96 17.92 1.53
N ASN A 893 -25.03 16.61 1.63
CA ASN A 893 -26.09 15.91 2.34
C ASN A 893 -25.60 14.58 2.90
N GLY A 894 -26.33 14.04 3.86
CA GLY A 894 -26.03 12.72 4.40
C GLY A 894 -26.94 12.34 5.56
N TYR A 895 -26.48 11.35 6.33
CA TYR A 895 -27.18 10.84 7.49
C TYR A 895 -26.20 10.69 8.66
N VAL A 896 -26.74 10.81 9.88
CA VAL A 896 -26.05 10.57 11.16
C VAL A 896 -26.91 9.63 11.97
N ASP A 897 -26.33 8.54 12.47
CA ASP A 897 -26.99 7.63 13.41
C ASP A 897 -26.57 7.95 14.85
N ALA A 898 -27.48 7.76 15.81
CA ALA A 898 -27.16 7.84 17.22
C ALA A 898 -26.19 6.73 17.70
N SER A 899 -25.92 5.72 16.87
CA SER A 899 -24.83 4.76 17.06
C SER A 899 -23.44 5.30 16.70
N ASP A 900 -23.35 6.37 15.91
CA ASP A 900 -22.08 6.98 15.48
C ASP A 900 -21.44 7.88 16.57
N ASN A 901 -22.02 7.90 17.77
CA ASN A 901 -21.53 8.68 18.91
C ASN A 901 -20.14 8.20 19.37
N PRO A 902 -19.12 9.08 19.48
CA PRO A 902 -17.78 8.69 19.91
C PRO A 902 -17.76 7.98 21.27
N GLY A 903 -17.09 6.82 21.33
CA GLY A 903 -17.08 5.96 22.51
C GLY A 903 -18.32 5.08 22.70
N GLY A 904 -19.27 5.10 21.77
CA GLY A 904 -20.55 4.39 21.87
C GLY A 904 -21.60 5.19 22.65
N ARG A 905 -22.77 4.58 22.90
CA ARG A 905 -23.91 5.21 23.58
C ARG A 905 -24.83 4.17 24.24
N THR A 906 -25.27 4.40 25.47
CA THR A 906 -26.40 3.67 26.09
C THR A 906 -27.72 4.41 25.86
N ALA A 907 -28.86 3.70 25.88
CA ALA A 907 -30.15 4.26 25.44
C ALA A 907 -30.57 5.56 26.18
N ASN A 908 -30.13 5.71 27.43
CA ASN A 908 -30.38 6.85 28.32
C ASN A 908 -29.40 8.03 28.17
N GLN A 909 -28.50 8.01 27.17
CA GLN A 909 -27.59 9.11 26.85
C GLN A 909 -28.03 9.81 25.56
N ASN A 910 -27.81 11.13 25.47
CA ASN A 910 -27.92 11.87 24.21
C ASN A 910 -26.74 11.52 23.26
N ALA A 911 -26.84 11.89 21.99
CA ALA A 911 -25.75 11.72 21.02
C ALA A 911 -25.27 13.09 20.49
N LYS A 912 -23.94 13.29 20.45
CA LYS A 912 -23.29 14.43 19.76
C LYS A 912 -22.32 13.84 18.71
N VAL A 913 -22.62 14.01 17.43
CA VAL A 913 -21.88 13.39 16.31
C VAL A 913 -21.37 14.45 15.35
N SER A 914 -20.06 14.55 15.22
CA SER A 914 -19.39 15.47 14.29
C SER A 914 -19.54 14.99 12.84
N VAL A 915 -19.78 15.92 11.93
CA VAL A 915 -19.88 15.67 10.48
C VAL A 915 -18.89 16.56 9.76
N THR A 916 -17.94 15.95 9.05
CA THR A 916 -17.03 16.65 8.13
C THR A 916 -17.68 16.76 6.76
N PHE A 917 -17.58 17.92 6.12
CA PHE A 917 -18.03 18.14 4.74
C PHE A 917 -17.00 17.55 3.75
N SER A 918 -17.47 16.97 2.64
CA SER A 918 -16.61 16.32 1.64
C SER A 918 -15.77 17.31 0.83
N GLN A 919 -16.20 18.58 0.81
CA GLN A 919 -15.41 19.74 0.38
C GLN A 919 -15.72 20.89 1.35
N PRO A 920 -14.73 21.65 1.84
CA PRO A 920 -14.99 22.85 2.62
C PRO A 920 -15.81 23.88 1.83
N PHE A 921 -16.79 24.49 2.48
CA PHE A 921 -17.48 25.66 1.94
C PHE A 921 -16.58 26.91 2.03
N LYS A 922 -16.93 27.98 1.30
CA LYS A 922 -16.22 29.27 1.37
C LYS A 922 -16.46 30.02 2.70
N GLU A 923 -17.66 29.87 3.24
CA GLU A 923 -18.19 30.47 4.47
C GLU A 923 -19.07 29.41 5.14
N PRO A 924 -19.31 29.46 6.48
CA PRO A 924 -20.14 28.47 7.17
C PRO A 924 -21.51 28.28 6.49
N PRO A 925 -21.86 27.04 6.07
CA PRO A 925 -23.06 26.80 5.28
C PRO A 925 -24.34 26.97 6.11
N LYS A 926 -25.47 27.07 5.40
CA LYS A 926 -26.78 26.88 6.01
C LYS A 926 -27.12 25.41 6.02
N VAL A 927 -27.69 24.94 7.13
CA VAL A 927 -27.96 23.53 7.39
C VAL A 927 -29.40 23.34 7.87
N CYS A 928 -30.03 22.25 7.46
CA CYS A 928 -31.25 21.72 8.10
C CYS A 928 -31.08 20.24 8.46
N VAL A 929 -31.73 19.83 9.56
CA VAL A 929 -31.70 18.46 10.09
C VAL A 929 -33.09 17.98 10.51
N TRP A 930 -33.36 16.69 10.32
CA TRP A 930 -34.64 16.05 10.63
C TRP A 930 -34.51 14.53 10.83
N PHE A 931 -35.52 13.91 11.44
CA PHE A 931 -35.51 12.46 11.66
C PHE A 931 -35.90 11.65 10.43
N THR A 932 -35.15 10.57 10.20
CA THR A 932 -35.45 9.50 9.23
C THR A 932 -35.64 8.15 9.91
N GLU A 933 -35.18 7.98 11.15
CA GLU A 933 -35.48 6.83 12.01
C GLU A 933 -35.69 7.29 13.45
N ILE A 934 -36.66 6.71 14.15
CA ILE A 934 -36.99 7.00 15.55
C ILE A 934 -37.38 5.71 16.26
N SER A 935 -36.67 5.34 17.32
CA SER A 935 -36.98 4.20 18.20
C SER A 935 -36.94 4.63 19.67
N GLN A 936 -38.06 5.16 20.17
CA GLN A 936 -38.20 5.70 21.54
C GLN A 936 -39.41 5.08 22.30
N PRO A 937 -39.38 3.78 22.65
CA PRO A 937 -40.58 3.06 23.05
C PRO A 937 -40.87 3.05 24.56
N ARG A 938 -39.86 3.29 25.41
CA ARG A 938 -39.91 3.01 26.87
C ARG A 938 -40.33 4.18 27.76
N THR A 939 -40.08 5.42 27.33
CA THR A 939 -40.26 6.65 28.14
C THR A 939 -41.13 7.67 27.40
N ARG A 940 -41.39 8.84 27.99
CA ARG A 940 -42.11 9.95 27.32
C ARG A 940 -41.47 10.26 25.96
N ARG A 941 -42.29 10.70 24.99
CA ARG A 941 -41.81 10.90 23.61
C ARG A 941 -41.23 12.31 23.51
N TYR A 942 -40.01 12.42 24.01
CA TYR A 942 -39.21 13.63 24.13
C TYR A 942 -37.93 13.43 23.33
N LEU A 943 -37.90 13.92 22.09
CA LEU A 943 -36.76 13.75 21.19
C LEU A 943 -36.61 14.96 20.26
N ARG A 944 -35.41 15.53 20.18
CA ARG A 944 -35.07 16.65 19.30
C ARG A 944 -33.76 16.42 18.55
N THR A 945 -33.64 16.98 17.36
CA THR A 945 -32.36 17.11 16.65
C THR A 945 -32.16 18.53 16.14
N TYR A 946 -30.92 19.00 16.24
CA TYR A 946 -30.45 20.32 15.81
C TYR A 946 -28.94 20.23 15.53
N VAL A 947 -28.35 21.33 15.09
CA VAL A 947 -26.89 21.46 14.88
C VAL A 947 -26.31 22.63 15.65
N ASP A 948 -25.07 22.46 16.10
CA ASP A 948 -24.16 23.53 16.53
C ASP A 948 -22.80 23.37 15.84
N ASP A 949 -21.81 24.17 16.23
CA ASP A 949 -20.43 24.09 15.76
C ASP A 949 -20.27 24.07 14.22
N VAL A 950 -21.15 24.78 13.50
CA VAL A 950 -21.16 24.84 12.02
C VAL A 950 -20.00 25.73 11.54
N THR A 951 -19.02 25.11 10.90
CA THR A 951 -17.82 25.73 10.30
C THR A 951 -17.85 25.55 8.77
N PRO A 952 -16.89 26.10 8.01
CA PRO A 952 -16.80 25.81 6.58
C PRO A 952 -16.49 24.33 6.29
N ASP A 953 -15.80 23.65 7.21
CA ASP A 953 -15.29 22.28 7.07
C ASP A 953 -16.21 21.20 7.66
N GLY A 954 -17.16 21.57 8.52
CA GLY A 954 -18.05 20.61 9.17
C GLY A 954 -19.12 21.25 10.07
N MET A 955 -19.76 20.41 10.85
CA MET A 955 -20.79 20.76 11.83
C MET A 955 -20.91 19.67 12.91
N THR A 956 -21.64 19.93 13.98
CA THR A 956 -22.03 18.84 14.89
C THR A 956 -23.54 18.66 14.98
N VAL A 957 -24.00 17.41 14.84
CA VAL A 957 -25.41 17.02 14.94
C VAL A 957 -25.70 16.50 16.35
N HIS A 958 -26.78 17.00 16.96
CA HIS A 958 -27.26 16.57 18.26
C HIS A 958 -28.51 15.70 18.12
N ILE A 959 -28.64 14.69 18.97
CA ILE A 959 -29.85 13.89 19.16
C ILE A 959 -30.11 13.80 20.66
N ASP A 960 -31.13 14.53 21.10
CA ASP A 960 -31.35 14.87 22.50
C ASP A 960 -32.70 14.38 23.02
N THR A 961 -32.69 13.80 24.22
CA THR A 961 -33.87 13.64 25.09
C THR A 961 -33.75 14.55 26.32
N TRP A 962 -34.82 14.64 27.11
CA TRP A 962 -34.87 15.36 28.40
C TRP A 962 -35.81 14.65 29.38
N ASP A 963 -35.92 15.17 30.62
CA ASP A 963 -36.79 14.63 31.69
C ASP A 963 -36.61 13.11 31.89
N ASN A 964 -35.35 12.68 31.97
CA ASN A 964 -34.91 11.28 32.11
C ASN A 964 -35.47 10.30 31.05
N SER A 965 -35.91 10.81 29.90
CA SER A 965 -36.38 9.96 28.79
C SER A 965 -35.21 9.34 28.03
N GLU A 966 -35.38 8.11 27.54
CA GLU A 966 -34.36 7.34 26.84
C GLU A 966 -34.80 7.02 25.40
N PHE A 967 -33.86 6.77 24.50
CA PHE A 967 -34.15 6.32 23.13
C PHE A 967 -33.17 5.23 22.70
N GLU A 968 -33.70 4.16 22.10
CA GLU A 968 -32.89 3.01 21.69
C GLU A 968 -32.07 3.31 20.42
N ALA A 969 -32.67 4.00 19.45
CA ALA A 969 -32.01 4.42 18.21
C ALA A 969 -32.73 5.63 17.59
N ALA A 970 -32.00 6.45 16.84
CA ALA A 970 -32.55 7.47 15.96
C ALA A 970 -31.54 7.80 14.86
N ARG A 971 -32.02 8.14 13.67
CA ARG A 971 -31.18 8.58 12.54
C ARG A 971 -31.66 9.92 12.02
N VAL A 972 -30.73 10.84 11.86
CA VAL A 972 -30.94 12.20 11.37
C VAL A 972 -30.51 12.27 9.92
N GLY A 973 -31.36 12.79 9.03
CA GLY A 973 -30.98 13.26 7.71
C GLY A 973 -30.58 14.73 7.77
N TRP A 974 -29.58 15.12 6.99
CA TRP A 974 -29.07 16.49 6.95
C TRP A 974 -28.84 17.00 5.52
N LEU A 975 -29.03 18.30 5.33
CA LEU A 975 -28.72 19.03 4.09
C LEU A 975 -28.00 20.33 4.44
N ALA A 976 -26.87 20.59 3.77
CA ALA A 976 -26.08 21.81 3.83
C ALA A 976 -25.99 22.48 2.45
N TRP A 977 -26.01 23.82 2.40
CA TRP A 977 -25.83 24.61 1.19
C TRP A 977 -25.03 25.90 1.43
N PRO A 978 -24.38 26.49 0.39
CA PRO A 978 -23.61 27.71 0.54
C PRO A 978 -24.46 28.87 1.05
N ALA A 979 -23.94 29.65 2.01
CA ALA A 979 -24.64 30.79 2.60
C ALA A 979 -25.10 31.83 1.55
N GLU A 980 -24.34 31.99 0.47
CA GLU A 980 -24.68 32.88 -0.66
C GLU A 980 -25.93 32.46 -1.46
N CYS A 981 -26.37 31.20 -1.36
CA CYS A 981 -27.58 30.69 -2.00
C CYS A 981 -28.83 30.84 -1.12
N ASP A 982 -28.65 31.08 0.18
CA ASP A 982 -29.73 31.22 1.16
C ASP A 982 -30.57 32.48 0.94
N GLY A 983 -31.88 32.39 1.15
CA GLY A 983 -32.83 33.46 0.83
C GLY A 983 -33.00 33.73 -0.67
N LYS A 984 -32.22 33.07 -1.55
CA LYS A 984 -32.27 33.23 -3.00
C LYS A 984 -32.82 31.96 -3.65
N LEU A 985 -31.92 31.03 -3.97
CA LEU A 985 -32.19 29.75 -4.65
C LEU A 985 -32.76 28.70 -3.69
N VAL A 986 -32.31 28.75 -2.43
CA VAL A 986 -32.79 27.87 -1.36
C VAL A 986 -33.35 28.73 -0.25
N LYS A 987 -34.52 28.33 0.27
CA LYS A 987 -35.15 28.96 1.44
C LYS A 987 -35.62 27.88 2.40
N ALA A 988 -35.21 27.94 3.66
CA ALA A 988 -35.54 26.95 4.68
C ALA A 988 -35.90 27.59 6.02
N GLY A 989 -36.59 26.84 6.87
CA GLY A 989 -36.94 27.30 8.20
C GLY A 989 -37.27 26.14 9.13
N ASN A 990 -36.98 26.31 10.41
CA ASN A 990 -37.50 25.47 11.48
C ASN A 990 -38.76 26.11 12.03
N SER A 991 -39.75 25.29 12.41
CA SER A 991 -41.01 25.78 12.98
C SER A 991 -41.49 24.83 14.06
N SER A 992 -42.18 25.38 15.07
CA SER A 992 -42.74 24.65 16.19
C SER A 992 -44.18 25.05 16.47
N PHE A 993 -44.98 24.07 16.88
CA PHE A 993 -46.42 24.19 17.10
C PHE A 993 -46.81 23.51 18.41
N ALA A 994 -47.60 24.19 19.25
CA ALA A 994 -48.22 23.63 20.46
C ALA A 994 -49.60 23.03 20.16
N LYS A 995 -50.17 22.18 21.04
CA LYS A 995 -51.49 21.58 20.78
C LYS A 995 -52.56 22.67 20.58
N GLY A 996 -53.31 22.57 19.48
CA GLY A 996 -54.33 23.55 19.08
C GLY A 996 -53.80 24.79 18.33
N SER A 997 -52.49 24.88 18.06
CA SER A 997 -51.94 25.93 17.18
C SER A 997 -52.50 25.81 15.76
N GLY A 998 -52.88 26.94 15.16
CA GLY A 998 -53.32 27.00 13.76
C GLY A 998 -52.17 26.94 12.75
N PRO A 999 -52.47 26.83 11.43
CA PRO A 999 -51.48 26.95 10.37
C PRO A 999 -50.82 28.34 10.37
N GLN A 1000 -49.52 28.38 10.06
CA GLN A 1000 -48.75 29.60 9.84
C GLN A 1000 -48.69 29.92 8.34
N GLU A 1001 -48.67 31.21 8.00
CA GLU A 1001 -48.54 31.71 6.64
C GLU A 1001 -47.60 32.93 6.65
N ALA A 1002 -46.60 32.95 5.77
CA ALA A 1002 -45.62 34.02 5.69
C ALA A 1002 -45.12 34.23 4.25
N PRO A 1003 -44.67 35.45 3.90
CA PRO A 1003 -43.88 35.67 2.70
C PRO A 1003 -42.50 35.02 2.82
N TRP A 1004 -41.87 34.72 1.69
CA TRP A 1004 -40.51 34.16 1.65
C TRP A 1004 -39.45 35.16 2.11
N TYR A 1005 -38.56 34.75 3.02
CA TYR A 1005 -37.38 35.55 3.37
C TYR A 1005 -36.42 35.66 2.18
N GLY A 1006 -35.77 36.81 2.01
CA GLY A 1006 -35.00 37.13 0.81
C GLY A 1006 -35.84 37.51 -0.42
N GLY A 1007 -37.17 37.43 -0.34
CA GLY A 1007 -38.10 37.82 -1.40
C GLY A 1007 -38.71 36.65 -2.16
N SER A 1008 -39.69 36.95 -3.04
CA SER A 1008 -40.40 35.93 -3.82
C SER A 1008 -39.48 35.06 -4.69
N PHE A 1009 -39.91 33.83 -4.92
CA PHE A 1009 -39.41 32.95 -5.97
C PHE A 1009 -39.89 33.40 -7.36
N SER A 1010 -39.30 32.85 -8.43
CA SER A 1010 -39.67 33.19 -9.81
C SER A 1010 -40.95 32.49 -10.28
N LYS A 1011 -41.22 31.30 -9.73
CA LYS A 1011 -42.39 30.42 -9.93
C LYS A 1011 -42.76 29.75 -8.59
N ASP A 1012 -43.77 28.90 -8.59
CA ASP A 1012 -44.16 28.17 -7.37
C ASP A 1012 -43.09 27.11 -7.03
N PRO A 1013 -42.46 27.17 -5.83
CA PRO A 1013 -41.33 26.33 -5.47
C PRO A 1013 -41.75 24.91 -5.11
N LYS A 1014 -40.80 23.98 -5.09
CA LYS A 1014 -40.98 22.64 -4.49
C LYS A 1014 -40.57 22.71 -3.03
N VAL A 1015 -41.38 22.11 -2.14
CA VAL A 1015 -41.20 22.21 -0.69
C VAL A 1015 -41.12 20.82 -0.04
N PHE A 1016 -40.03 20.60 0.69
CA PHE A 1016 -39.77 19.45 1.54
C PHE A 1016 -40.14 19.76 3.00
N THR A 1017 -40.55 18.76 3.78
CA THR A 1017 -40.78 18.89 5.24
C THR A 1017 -40.32 17.65 6.01
N GLY A 1018 -39.60 17.83 7.12
CA GLY A 1018 -39.12 16.74 7.97
C GLY A 1018 -39.24 17.05 9.47
N ILE A 1019 -39.95 16.21 10.23
CA ILE A 1019 -40.08 16.31 11.69
C ILE A 1019 -38.71 16.23 12.38
N ASN A 1020 -38.42 17.16 13.27
CA ASN A 1020 -37.14 17.26 13.98
C ASN A 1020 -37.26 17.56 15.49
N TYR A 1021 -38.47 17.78 16.00
CA TYR A 1021 -38.74 17.98 17.43
C TYR A 1021 -40.08 17.33 17.81
N ILE A 1022 -40.07 16.57 18.91
CA ILE A 1022 -41.23 15.82 19.43
C ILE A 1022 -41.25 16.00 20.96
N ASP A 1023 -42.30 16.64 21.49
CA ASP A 1023 -42.61 16.73 22.93
C ASP A 1023 -44.06 16.28 23.19
N PHE A 1024 -44.22 15.01 23.58
CA PHE A 1024 -45.49 14.41 23.96
C PHE A 1024 -45.38 13.80 25.36
N PRO A 1025 -45.95 14.44 26.40
CA PRO A 1025 -45.73 14.10 27.82
C PRO A 1025 -46.52 12.87 28.29
N MET A 1026 -47.16 12.14 27.37
CA MET A 1026 -48.01 10.98 27.67
C MET A 1026 -47.23 9.84 28.32
N ASP A 1027 -47.90 9.09 29.20
CA ASP A 1027 -47.40 7.81 29.71
C ASP A 1027 -47.13 6.86 28.51
N PRO A 1028 -45.94 6.25 28.39
CA PRO A 1028 -45.60 5.36 27.28
C PRO A 1028 -46.48 4.10 27.17
N ASN A 1029 -47.24 3.78 28.21
CA ASN A 1029 -48.20 2.67 28.27
C ASN A 1029 -49.65 3.11 28.01
N SER A 1030 -49.91 4.41 27.83
CA SER A 1030 -51.25 4.91 27.50
C SER A 1030 -51.74 4.34 26.17
N PRO A 1031 -52.99 3.84 26.09
CA PRO A 1031 -53.57 3.32 24.85
C PRO A 1031 -53.96 4.43 23.84
N VAL A 1032 -53.89 5.71 24.24
CA VAL A 1032 -54.14 6.84 23.34
C VAL A 1032 -53.08 6.86 22.22
N PRO A 1033 -53.45 6.95 20.93
CA PRO A 1033 -52.48 7.02 19.83
C PRO A 1033 -51.52 8.23 19.92
N LEU A 1034 -50.43 8.14 19.16
CA LEU A 1034 -49.41 9.18 18.95
C LEU A 1034 -49.42 9.67 17.48
N PRO A 1035 -50.47 10.39 17.04
CA PRO A 1035 -50.47 11.12 15.78
C PRO A 1035 -49.64 12.41 15.89
N ILE A 1036 -48.74 12.59 14.94
CA ILE A 1036 -47.84 13.75 14.78
C ILE A 1036 -47.83 14.12 13.29
N PHE A 1037 -47.91 15.41 12.96
CA PHE A 1037 -47.68 15.87 11.60
C PHE A 1037 -46.86 17.16 11.56
N GLY A 1038 -46.08 17.32 10.49
CA GLY A 1038 -45.41 18.55 10.09
C GLY A 1038 -45.38 18.63 8.56
N LYS A 1039 -46.17 19.55 7.98
CA LYS A 1039 -46.42 19.62 6.54
C LYS A 1039 -46.54 21.06 6.05
N HIS A 1040 -46.23 21.30 4.77
CA HIS A 1040 -46.81 22.45 4.08
C HIS A 1040 -48.25 22.14 3.67
N GLU A 1041 -49.11 23.17 3.66
CA GLU A 1041 -50.48 23.09 3.14
C GLU A 1041 -50.52 23.49 1.67
N TRP A 1042 -49.84 24.60 1.34
CA TRP A 1042 -49.55 25.03 -0.03
C TRP A 1042 -48.30 25.92 -0.05
N ALA A 1043 -47.70 26.05 -1.23
CA ALA A 1043 -46.62 26.99 -1.50
C ALA A 1043 -46.93 27.73 -2.80
N THR A 1044 -46.71 29.04 -2.80
CA THR A 1044 -46.74 29.89 -3.99
C THR A 1044 -45.39 30.57 -4.15
N LYS A 1045 -45.13 31.21 -5.30
CA LYS A 1045 -43.91 32.00 -5.52
C LYS A 1045 -43.70 33.09 -4.45
N ASP A 1046 -44.78 33.63 -3.87
CA ASP A 1046 -44.74 34.79 -2.96
C ASP A 1046 -44.85 34.39 -1.46
N LYS A 1047 -45.47 33.26 -1.14
CA LYS A 1047 -45.74 32.82 0.24
C LYS A 1047 -45.63 31.31 0.44
N LEU A 1048 -45.33 30.92 1.68
CA LEU A 1048 -45.53 29.56 2.20
C LEU A 1048 -46.69 29.54 3.20
N ARG A 1049 -47.45 28.43 3.23
CA ARG A 1049 -48.35 28.11 4.34
C ARG A 1049 -48.08 26.70 4.86
N TRP A 1050 -47.90 26.56 6.17
CA TRP A 1050 -47.46 25.32 6.79
C TRP A 1050 -48.10 25.10 8.16
N HIS A 1051 -48.20 23.83 8.58
CA HIS A 1051 -48.86 23.45 9.81
C HIS A 1051 -48.22 22.20 10.41
N GLY A 1052 -48.13 22.16 11.73
CA GLY A 1052 -47.75 20.97 12.48
C GLY A 1052 -48.58 20.81 13.75
N GLY A 1053 -48.59 19.60 14.29
CA GLY A 1053 -49.30 19.30 15.53
C GLY A 1053 -49.70 17.84 15.67
N THR A 1054 -50.85 17.64 16.32
CA THR A 1054 -51.46 16.34 16.66
C THR A 1054 -52.98 16.43 16.52
N TRP A 1055 -53.70 15.31 16.60
CA TRP A 1055 -55.16 15.27 16.58
C TRP A 1055 -55.73 14.25 17.57
N GLY A 1056 -57.04 14.34 17.84
CA GLY A 1056 -57.71 13.52 18.86
C GLY A 1056 -57.30 13.86 20.29
N ASP A 1057 -57.43 12.87 21.18
CA ASP A 1057 -57.21 13.03 22.62
C ASP A 1057 -55.73 13.19 22.99
N THR A 1058 -54.82 12.81 22.08
CA THR A 1058 -53.35 12.85 22.22
C THR A 1058 -52.82 14.14 22.83
N ILE A 1059 -52.05 14.01 23.92
CA ILE A 1059 -51.43 15.17 24.59
C ILE A 1059 -50.07 15.45 23.97
N MET A 1060 -49.86 16.69 23.54
CA MET A 1060 -48.63 17.20 22.95
C MET A 1060 -48.32 18.54 23.60
N THR A 1061 -47.10 18.73 24.10
CA THR A 1061 -46.63 20.06 24.52
C THR A 1061 -46.30 20.86 23.27
N GLN A 1062 -45.42 20.30 22.43
CA GLN A 1062 -44.88 20.94 21.24
C GLN A 1062 -44.42 19.87 20.24
N MET A 1063 -44.55 20.13 18.95
CA MET A 1063 -43.81 19.43 17.91
C MET A 1063 -43.11 20.45 17.01
N GLY A 1064 -42.10 20.01 16.26
CA GLY A 1064 -41.41 20.85 15.28
C GLY A 1064 -40.89 20.07 14.08
N PHE A 1065 -40.73 20.80 12.98
CA PHE A 1065 -40.21 20.31 11.72
C PHE A 1065 -39.42 21.39 10.98
N CYS A 1066 -38.46 20.97 10.16
CA CYS A 1066 -37.85 21.84 9.15
C CYS A 1066 -38.70 21.81 7.87
N TRP A 1067 -38.73 22.92 7.15
CA TRP A 1067 -39.14 23.00 5.76
C TRP A 1067 -38.01 23.55 4.89
N ILE A 1068 -37.92 23.09 3.64
CA ILE A 1068 -36.89 23.50 2.67
C ILE A 1068 -37.57 23.69 1.30
N ALA A 1069 -37.30 24.82 0.63
CA ALA A 1069 -37.96 25.24 -0.61
C ALA A 1069 -36.95 25.73 -1.66
N MET A 1070 -37.15 25.34 -2.92
CA MET A 1070 -36.28 25.68 -4.06
C MET A 1070 -36.97 25.46 -5.43
N GLU A 1071 -36.30 25.80 -6.54
CA GLU A 1071 -36.86 25.91 -7.91
C GLU A 1071 -36.28 24.95 -8.97
#